data_AF-A0A352QTM8-F1
#
_entry.id   AF-A0A352QTM8-F1
#
_cell.length_a   1.000
_cell.length_b   1.000
_cell.length_c   1.000
_cell.angle_alpha   90.00
_cell.angle_beta   90.00
_cell.angle_gamma   90.00
#
_symmetry.space_group_name_H-M   'P 1'
#
loop_
_entity.id
_entity.type
_entity.pdbx_description
1 polymer ?
#
loop_
_entity_poly.entity_id
_entity_poly.type
_entity_poly.pdbx_seq_one_letter_code
_entity_poly.pdbx_strand_id
1 'polypeptide(L)'
;MDSARLEALVAWIGQHPIAAGLVIFLIAFGDALVIVGVAIPAVPLLFAVGTLVGLGHVDGGYALACATLGAFAGDGISYWVGHRYGPQLRQRWPFHKHPQWLERGEITFRRHGMKSIVMARYVGAIRPFVPAIAGMLKMRLRQYVPASAFAALVWSATFLAPGWVFGTSLDLVAAVAGRLAIVLAVVLVLVAGIWATVFYTWRWLGAHTTELLERALAWSHRHPVLGRYSEALIDPNRPESASLALLAIVLGLAGWGFFHILISVGGGSAPSQLDLTVHQLMFGLRNPLADIPMAFLATLGDAAVLTPAVLGVFAWLMWRRRHVAAWHWLAAPGFALVLTWFLGYLLDMPKPPASTAVFGFSFPSASVTLATVVYGFFAVLIARELPGRNRAWPYVVAGLVVALLGFSRLYLGAHWLSDVLAGTLLGLLWIAALGIAYRRRMVRSFWVRPTATVFFVAILAMATWHGSRSADEMLARFQPPMAGAPVAMDAWWRDDWQQSLPARRNELHGRDAWPLNVQLAGPLDSLRARLLLSGWENYSTGGWYGLLQTLDKNVTPHELPVLSATHQGRGEVLVMARRDDAAGRIRVLRLWASPVLLQPGDQPLWIGTVQELEFTRRLDFFSYWRALPGEDALLDGLRHDTGEMESALDARADDGQRVLRLRTPQAPAG
;
A
#
# COMPACT_ATOMS: atom_id res chain seq x y z
N MET A 1 -6.35 -13.94 -15.30
CA MET A 1 -6.83 -13.40 -16.59
C MET A 1 -5.61 -13.37 -17.48
N ASP A 2 -5.53 -14.25 -18.46
CA ASP A 2 -4.28 -14.49 -19.21
C ASP A 2 -3.82 -13.20 -19.91
N SER A 3 -2.57 -12.80 -19.69
CA SER A 3 -1.95 -11.60 -20.27
C SER A 3 -2.16 -11.52 -21.79
N ALA A 4 -2.14 -12.66 -22.47
CA ALA A 4 -2.41 -12.77 -23.91
C ALA A 4 -3.80 -12.27 -24.33
N ARG A 5 -4.85 -12.49 -23.53
CA ARG A 5 -6.21 -11.99 -23.84
C ARG A 5 -6.32 -10.49 -23.63
N LEU A 6 -5.63 -9.96 -22.63
CA LEU A 6 -5.56 -8.52 -22.40
C LEU A 6 -4.82 -7.82 -23.55
N GLU A 7 -3.68 -8.39 -23.99
CA GLU A 7 -2.91 -7.86 -25.11
C GLU A 7 -3.70 -7.92 -26.43
N ALA A 8 -4.40 -9.03 -26.70
CA ALA A 8 -5.26 -9.14 -27.87
C ALA A 8 -6.41 -8.12 -27.85
N LEU A 9 -7.01 -7.87 -26.67
CA LEU A 9 -8.05 -6.87 -26.50
C LEU A 9 -7.51 -5.44 -26.76
N VAL A 10 -6.35 -5.10 -26.19
CA VAL A 10 -5.72 -3.78 -26.37
C VAL A 10 -5.30 -3.57 -27.83
N ALA A 11 -4.73 -4.59 -28.47
CA ALA A 11 -4.37 -4.55 -29.89
C ALA A 11 -5.61 -4.38 -30.78
N TRP A 12 -6.70 -5.08 -30.48
CA TRP A 12 -7.96 -4.93 -31.22
C TRP A 12 -8.58 -3.53 -31.07
N ILE A 13 -8.53 -2.96 -29.85
CA ILE A 13 -9.00 -1.59 -29.57
C ILE A 13 -8.19 -0.56 -30.37
N GLY A 14 -6.86 -0.71 -30.41
CA GLY A 14 -5.99 0.17 -31.20
C GLY A 14 -6.25 0.08 -32.71
N GLN A 15 -6.61 -1.11 -33.21
CA GLN A 15 -6.94 -1.33 -34.63
C GLN A 15 -8.36 -0.85 -35.02
N HIS A 16 -9.29 -0.74 -34.05
CA HIS A 16 -10.69 -0.37 -34.30
C HIS A 16 -11.14 0.84 -33.45
N PRO A 17 -10.60 2.05 -33.71
CA PRO A 17 -10.89 3.24 -32.90
C PRO A 17 -12.37 3.63 -32.89
N ILE A 18 -13.10 3.41 -33.99
CA ILE A 18 -14.55 3.68 -34.07
C ILE A 18 -15.34 2.74 -33.15
N ALA A 19 -14.97 1.46 -33.09
CA ALA A 19 -15.61 0.50 -32.21
C ALA A 19 -15.36 0.83 -30.74
N ALA A 20 -14.13 1.29 -30.41
CA ALA A 20 -13.80 1.79 -29.08
C ALA A 20 -14.67 2.99 -28.69
N GLY A 21 -14.84 3.97 -29.58
CA GLY A 21 -15.74 5.11 -29.37
C GLY A 21 -17.19 4.70 -29.12
N LEU A 22 -17.70 3.72 -29.87
CA LEU A 22 -19.05 3.18 -29.69
C LEU A 22 -19.22 2.50 -28.33
N VAL A 23 -18.22 1.74 -27.87
CA VAL A 23 -18.26 1.13 -26.53
C VAL A 23 -18.26 2.19 -25.43
N ILE A 24 -17.42 3.22 -25.55
CA ILE A 24 -17.37 4.36 -24.61
C ILE A 24 -18.73 5.07 -24.56
N PHE A 25 -19.33 5.31 -25.73
CA PHE A 25 -20.68 5.87 -25.85
C PHE A 25 -21.71 5.00 -25.13
N LEU A 26 -21.73 3.68 -25.37
CA LEU A 26 -22.68 2.76 -24.76
C LEU A 26 -22.55 2.67 -23.23
N ILE A 27 -21.33 2.70 -22.71
CA ILE A 27 -21.06 2.73 -21.27
C ILE A 27 -21.68 3.99 -20.63
N ALA A 28 -21.36 5.16 -21.19
CA ALA A 28 -21.86 6.43 -20.68
C ALA A 28 -23.39 6.59 -20.87
N PHE A 29 -23.91 6.07 -21.98
CA PHE A 29 -25.33 6.05 -22.30
C PHE A 29 -26.13 5.19 -21.33
N GLY A 30 -25.69 3.94 -21.10
CA GLY A 30 -26.37 3.03 -20.19
C GLY A 30 -26.37 3.53 -18.74
N ASP A 31 -25.29 4.18 -18.32
CA ASP A 31 -25.16 4.80 -17.00
C ASP A 31 -26.08 6.02 -16.80
N ALA A 32 -26.39 6.75 -17.87
CA ALA A 32 -27.32 7.86 -17.84
C ALA A 32 -28.81 7.46 -18.01
N LEU A 33 -29.07 6.21 -18.40
CA LEU A 33 -30.43 5.67 -18.50
C LEU A 33 -31.05 5.40 -17.12
N VAL A 34 -32.31 5.80 -16.98
CA VAL A 34 -33.10 5.51 -15.78
C VAL A 34 -33.18 4.00 -15.56
N ILE A 35 -32.98 3.54 -14.32
CA ILE A 35 -32.91 2.13 -13.89
C ILE A 35 -31.65 1.39 -14.38
N VAL A 36 -31.32 1.45 -15.67
CA VAL A 36 -30.14 0.75 -16.23
C VAL A 36 -28.84 1.27 -15.62
N GLY A 37 -28.75 2.57 -15.35
CA GLY A 37 -27.56 3.18 -14.74
C GLY A 37 -27.28 2.76 -13.30
N VAL A 38 -28.21 2.07 -12.63
CA VAL A 38 -27.93 1.44 -11.32
C VAL A 38 -27.10 0.16 -11.47
N ALA A 39 -27.21 -0.53 -12.61
CA ALA A 39 -26.54 -1.80 -12.86
C ALA A 39 -25.14 -1.64 -13.47
N ILE A 40 -24.90 -0.54 -14.20
CA ILE A 40 -23.64 -0.33 -14.93
C ILE A 40 -22.61 0.39 -14.04
N PRO A 41 -21.46 -0.23 -13.72
CA PRO A 41 -20.41 0.40 -12.95
C PRO A 41 -19.58 1.33 -13.84
N ALA A 42 -20.13 2.48 -14.23
CA ALA A 42 -19.48 3.37 -15.21
C ALA A 42 -18.18 4.01 -14.71
N VAL A 43 -18.05 4.25 -13.41
CA VAL A 43 -16.84 4.86 -12.82
C VAL A 43 -15.57 4.04 -13.10
N PRO A 44 -15.48 2.75 -12.72
CA PRO A 44 -14.30 1.95 -13.04
C PRO A 44 -14.10 1.74 -14.55
N LEU A 45 -15.19 1.66 -15.33
CA LEU A 45 -15.11 1.51 -16.78
C LEU A 45 -14.52 2.76 -17.46
N LEU A 46 -14.98 3.96 -17.10
CA LEU A 46 -14.42 5.21 -17.62
C LEU A 46 -13.02 5.48 -17.12
N PHE A 47 -12.67 5.06 -15.90
CA PHE A 47 -11.29 5.08 -15.45
C PHE A 47 -10.40 4.23 -16.36
N ALA A 48 -10.81 2.99 -16.67
CA ALA A 48 -10.06 2.11 -17.57
C ALA A 48 -9.94 2.68 -19.00
N VAL A 49 -11.02 3.27 -19.53
CA VAL A 49 -10.98 4.00 -20.81
C VAL A 49 -9.98 5.15 -20.74
N GLY A 50 -10.01 5.94 -19.66
CA GLY A 50 -9.03 6.99 -19.42
C GLY A 50 -7.60 6.45 -19.44
N THR A 51 -7.34 5.31 -18.81
CA THR A 51 -6.01 4.66 -18.84
C THR A 51 -5.58 4.31 -20.26
N LEU A 52 -6.47 3.80 -21.10
CA LEU A 52 -6.17 3.53 -22.51
C LEU A 52 -5.87 4.81 -23.31
N VAL A 53 -6.57 5.90 -23.00
CA VAL A 53 -6.26 7.23 -23.55
C VAL A 53 -4.86 7.68 -23.14
N GLY A 54 -4.50 7.52 -21.86
CA GLY A 54 -3.19 7.89 -21.35
C GLY A 54 -2.03 7.05 -21.88
N LEU A 55 -2.30 5.79 -22.24
CA LEU A 55 -1.36 4.91 -22.93
C LEU A 55 -1.22 5.22 -24.43
N GLY A 56 -2.03 6.15 -24.96
CA GLY A 56 -2.00 6.52 -26.38
C GLY A 56 -2.75 5.57 -27.31
N HIS A 57 -3.54 4.63 -26.79
CA HIS A 57 -4.34 3.70 -27.60
C HIS A 57 -5.64 4.31 -28.13
N VAL A 58 -6.14 5.37 -27.50
CA VAL A 58 -7.38 6.07 -27.89
C VAL A 58 -7.15 7.58 -27.80
N ASP A 59 -7.60 8.33 -28.80
CA ASP A 59 -7.54 9.80 -28.74
C ASP A 59 -8.42 10.35 -27.61
N GLY A 60 -7.86 11.24 -26.79
CA GLY A 60 -8.53 11.76 -25.60
C GLY A 60 -9.70 12.69 -25.92
N GLY A 61 -9.59 13.49 -26.99
CA GLY A 61 -10.70 14.33 -27.45
C GLY A 61 -11.87 13.49 -27.94
N TYR A 62 -11.58 12.44 -28.71
CA TYR A 62 -12.57 11.50 -29.22
C TYR A 62 -13.27 10.72 -28.10
N ALA A 63 -12.52 10.19 -27.12
CA ALA A 63 -13.08 9.49 -25.98
C ALA A 63 -14.00 10.40 -25.14
N LEU A 64 -13.56 11.64 -24.88
CA LEU A 64 -14.36 12.63 -24.16
C LEU A 64 -15.64 12.99 -24.92
N ALA A 65 -15.56 13.18 -26.24
CA ALA A 65 -16.72 13.46 -27.07
C ALA A 65 -17.73 12.30 -27.06
N CYS A 66 -17.26 11.06 -27.25
CA CYS A 66 -18.12 9.87 -27.24
C CYS A 66 -18.81 9.67 -25.88
N ALA A 67 -18.06 9.79 -24.77
CA ALA A 67 -18.61 9.69 -23.42
C ALA A 67 -19.65 10.79 -23.14
N THR A 68 -19.35 12.03 -23.54
CA THR A 68 -20.25 13.17 -23.36
C THR A 68 -21.54 12.99 -24.16
N LEU A 69 -21.44 12.57 -25.42
CA LEU A 69 -22.60 12.32 -26.28
C LEU A 69 -23.45 11.16 -25.76
N GLY A 70 -22.82 10.07 -25.30
CA GLY A 70 -23.52 8.93 -24.71
C GLY A 70 -24.30 9.32 -23.46
N ALA A 71 -23.61 9.97 -22.52
CA ALA A 71 -24.21 10.48 -21.29
C ALA A 71 -25.36 11.47 -21.56
N PHE A 72 -25.19 12.39 -22.51
CA PHE A 72 -26.21 13.37 -22.88
C PHE A 72 -27.43 12.72 -23.56
N ALA A 73 -27.21 11.74 -24.44
CA ALA A 73 -28.29 10.99 -25.08
C ALA A 73 -29.10 10.17 -24.06
N GLY A 74 -28.42 9.49 -23.13
CA GLY A 74 -29.08 8.73 -22.06
C GLY A 74 -29.89 9.62 -21.11
N ASP A 75 -29.32 10.77 -20.72
CA ASP A 75 -30.02 11.82 -19.97
C ASP A 75 -31.29 12.29 -20.70
N GLY A 76 -31.18 12.57 -22.00
CA GLY A 76 -32.30 13.00 -22.83
C GLY A 76 -33.43 11.99 -22.89
N ILE A 77 -33.11 10.70 -23.07
CA ILE A 77 -34.10 9.61 -23.04
C ILE A 77 -34.74 9.51 -21.66
N SER A 78 -33.94 9.54 -20.59
CA SER A 78 -34.44 9.48 -19.21
C SER A 78 -35.38 10.66 -18.89
N TYR A 79 -35.02 11.87 -19.33
CA TYR A 79 -35.89 13.05 -19.23
C TYR A 79 -37.19 12.86 -20.01
N TRP A 80 -37.12 12.37 -21.25
CA TRP A 80 -38.31 12.14 -22.07
C TRP A 80 -39.24 11.09 -21.45
N VAL A 81 -38.70 9.99 -20.94
CA VAL A 81 -39.46 8.97 -20.20
C VAL A 81 -40.15 9.58 -18.99
N GLY A 82 -39.43 10.40 -18.21
CA GLY A 82 -40.01 11.12 -17.07
C GLY A 82 -41.11 12.10 -17.48
N HIS A 83 -40.96 12.78 -18.61
CA HIS A 83 -41.93 13.74 -19.13
C HIS A 83 -43.21 13.07 -19.64
N ARG A 84 -43.08 11.96 -20.37
CA ARG A 84 -44.21 11.23 -20.98
C ARG A 84 -44.96 10.35 -19.98
N TYR A 85 -44.22 9.62 -19.14
CA TYR A 85 -44.78 8.59 -18.25
C TYR A 85 -44.78 9.00 -16.77
N GLY A 86 -44.54 10.28 -16.47
CA GLY A 86 -44.33 10.75 -15.10
C GLY A 86 -45.36 10.31 -14.05
N PRO A 87 -46.68 10.43 -14.30
CA PRO A 87 -47.70 9.96 -13.34
C PRO A 87 -47.61 8.46 -13.03
N GLN A 88 -47.27 7.65 -14.03
CA GLN A 88 -47.16 6.19 -13.91
C GLN A 88 -45.84 5.78 -13.26
N LEU A 89 -44.75 6.53 -13.52
CA LEU A 89 -43.43 6.28 -12.95
C LEU A 89 -43.44 6.45 -11.42
N ARG A 90 -44.26 7.36 -10.88
CA ARG A 90 -44.43 7.55 -9.42
C ARG A 90 -44.94 6.30 -8.71
N GLN A 91 -45.74 5.48 -9.40
CA GLN A 91 -46.38 4.28 -8.86
C GLN A 91 -45.53 3.01 -9.06
N ARG A 92 -44.42 3.09 -9.80
CA ARG A 92 -43.53 1.96 -10.09
C ARG A 92 -42.24 2.01 -9.27
N TRP A 93 -41.55 0.87 -9.20
CA TRP A 93 -40.20 0.82 -8.63
C TRP A 93 -39.22 1.62 -9.51
N PRO A 94 -38.32 2.44 -8.94
CA PRO A 94 -38.02 2.63 -7.51
C PRO A 94 -38.75 3.79 -6.82
N PHE A 95 -39.49 4.63 -7.56
CA PHE A 95 -40.09 5.86 -7.03
C PHE A 95 -41.20 5.64 -5.98
N HIS A 96 -42.00 4.57 -6.09
CA HIS A 96 -43.02 4.26 -5.07
C HIS A 96 -42.39 3.90 -3.71
N LYS A 97 -41.22 3.26 -3.71
CA LYS A 97 -40.51 2.82 -2.50
C LYS A 97 -39.70 3.96 -1.85
N HIS A 98 -39.32 4.96 -2.65
CA HIS A 98 -38.52 6.10 -2.22
C HIS A 98 -39.14 7.44 -2.66
N PRO A 99 -40.33 7.80 -2.16
CA PRO A 99 -41.03 9.04 -2.55
C PRO A 99 -40.22 10.30 -2.19
N GLN A 100 -39.41 10.23 -1.14
CA GLN A 100 -38.47 11.27 -0.70
C GLN A 100 -37.48 11.74 -1.79
N TRP A 101 -37.17 10.92 -2.80
CA TRP A 101 -36.30 11.34 -3.90
C TRP A 101 -36.98 12.36 -4.81
N LEU A 102 -38.29 12.22 -5.02
CA LEU A 102 -39.11 13.18 -5.78
C LEU A 102 -39.24 14.50 -5.02
N GLU A 103 -39.55 14.43 -3.72
CA GLU A 103 -39.70 15.61 -2.87
C GLU A 103 -38.40 16.42 -2.74
N ARG A 104 -37.27 15.74 -2.49
CA ARG A 104 -35.95 16.38 -2.47
C ARG A 104 -35.56 16.92 -3.83
N GLY A 105 -35.90 16.20 -4.90
CA GLY A 105 -35.72 16.66 -6.27
C GLY A 105 -36.44 17.98 -6.48
N GLU A 106 -37.73 18.04 -6.16
CA GLU A 106 -38.57 19.22 -6.31
C GLU A 106 -38.05 20.42 -5.51
N ILE A 107 -37.68 20.24 -4.24
CA ILE A 107 -37.10 21.29 -3.40
C ILE A 107 -35.78 21.79 -4.01
N THR A 108 -34.92 20.88 -4.46
CA THR A 108 -33.61 21.23 -5.02
C THR A 108 -33.73 21.94 -6.37
N PHE A 109 -34.63 21.48 -7.25
CA PHE A 109 -34.93 22.12 -8.52
C PHE A 109 -35.54 23.51 -8.33
N ARG A 110 -36.46 23.69 -7.38
CA ARG A 110 -37.03 25.00 -7.05
C ARG A 110 -35.98 25.98 -6.51
N ARG A 111 -35.03 25.52 -5.68
CA ARG A 111 -34.00 26.38 -5.05
C ARG A 111 -32.82 26.70 -5.97
N HIS A 112 -32.35 25.73 -6.76
CA HIS A 112 -31.07 25.85 -7.49
C HIS A 112 -31.22 25.75 -9.02
N GLY A 113 -32.42 25.48 -9.55
CA GLY A 113 -32.70 25.46 -10.98
C GLY A 113 -31.71 24.58 -11.76
N MET A 114 -31.07 25.14 -12.78
CA MET A 114 -30.09 24.44 -13.63
C MET A 114 -28.89 23.89 -12.87
N LYS A 115 -28.43 24.54 -11.78
CA LYS A 115 -27.27 24.10 -10.99
C LYS A 115 -27.50 22.74 -10.33
N SER A 116 -28.77 22.41 -10.05
CA SER A 116 -29.14 21.13 -9.45
C SER A 116 -28.87 19.94 -10.37
N ILE A 117 -29.01 20.11 -11.69
CA ILE A 117 -28.77 19.04 -12.68
C ILE A 117 -27.29 18.63 -12.66
N VAL A 118 -26.40 19.62 -12.59
CA VAL A 118 -24.95 19.39 -12.53
C VAL A 118 -24.56 18.73 -11.21
N MET A 119 -25.02 19.28 -10.08
CA MET A 119 -24.66 18.76 -8.75
C MET A 119 -25.19 17.35 -8.48
N ALA A 120 -26.42 17.08 -8.91
CA ALA A 120 -27.05 15.79 -8.63
C ALA A 120 -26.39 14.63 -9.41
N ARG A 121 -25.57 14.93 -10.43
CA ARG A 121 -24.77 13.93 -11.15
C ARG A 121 -23.64 13.33 -10.30
N TYR A 122 -23.28 13.97 -9.18
CA TYR A 122 -22.27 13.46 -8.24
C TYR A 122 -22.88 12.76 -7.01
N VAL A 123 -24.21 12.61 -6.96
CA VAL A 123 -24.92 11.98 -5.84
C VAL A 123 -25.26 10.53 -6.21
N GLY A 124 -24.37 9.61 -5.83
CA GLY A 124 -24.29 8.23 -6.33
C GLY A 124 -25.63 7.50 -6.54
N ALA A 125 -26.41 7.27 -5.49
CA ALA A 125 -27.60 6.43 -5.59
C ALA A 125 -28.77 7.05 -6.37
N ILE A 126 -28.78 8.38 -6.56
CA ILE A 126 -29.95 9.12 -7.08
C ILE A 126 -29.71 9.62 -8.51
N ARG A 127 -28.44 9.69 -8.94
CA ARG A 127 -27.98 10.26 -10.21
C ARG A 127 -28.78 9.79 -11.44
N PRO A 128 -28.96 8.48 -11.72
CA PRO A 128 -29.66 8.03 -12.93
C PRO A 128 -31.15 8.44 -12.97
N PHE A 129 -31.71 8.84 -11.83
CA PHE A 129 -33.11 9.23 -11.70
C PHE A 129 -33.33 10.73 -11.88
N VAL A 130 -32.28 11.55 -11.78
CA VAL A 130 -32.39 13.02 -11.83
C VAL A 130 -32.98 13.51 -13.16
N PRO A 131 -32.54 13.05 -14.35
CA PRO A 131 -33.17 13.42 -15.62
C PRO A 131 -34.67 13.09 -15.66
N ALA A 132 -35.05 11.90 -15.20
CA ALA A 132 -36.44 11.47 -15.17
C ALA A 132 -37.28 12.34 -14.24
N ILE A 133 -36.78 12.66 -13.04
CA ILE A 133 -37.46 13.58 -12.10
C ILE A 133 -37.64 14.97 -12.73
N ALA A 134 -36.62 15.50 -13.42
CA ALA A 134 -36.73 16.79 -14.11
C ALA A 134 -37.83 16.76 -15.21
N GLY A 135 -37.94 15.64 -15.94
CA GLY A 135 -39.01 15.40 -16.90
C GLY A 135 -40.39 15.35 -16.25
N MET A 136 -40.52 14.65 -15.12
CA MET A 136 -41.76 14.52 -14.34
C MET A 136 -42.25 15.86 -13.79
N LEU A 137 -41.34 16.77 -13.47
CA LEU A 137 -41.63 18.14 -13.04
C LEU A 137 -41.88 19.10 -14.21
N LYS A 138 -41.89 18.59 -15.46
CA LYS A 138 -42.10 19.36 -16.70
C LYS A 138 -41.17 20.57 -16.84
N MET A 139 -39.91 20.41 -16.43
CA MET A 139 -38.89 21.44 -16.64
C MET A 139 -38.75 21.74 -18.14
N ARG A 140 -38.68 23.02 -18.54
CA ARG A 140 -38.65 23.40 -19.97
C ARG A 140 -37.38 22.88 -20.65
N LEU A 141 -37.51 22.28 -21.84
CA LEU A 141 -36.40 21.67 -22.57
C LEU A 141 -35.23 22.64 -22.82
N ARG A 142 -35.54 23.92 -23.10
CA ARG A 142 -34.56 25.01 -23.27
C ARG A 142 -33.69 25.26 -22.03
N GLN A 143 -34.17 24.93 -20.83
CA GLN A 143 -33.40 25.05 -19.60
C GLN A 143 -32.64 23.75 -19.28
N TYR A 144 -33.22 22.60 -19.63
CA TYR A 144 -32.66 21.29 -19.33
C TYR A 144 -31.47 20.93 -20.23
N VAL A 145 -31.62 21.08 -21.55
CA VAL A 145 -30.60 20.70 -22.55
C VAL A 145 -29.23 21.32 -22.28
N PRO A 146 -29.07 22.65 -22.14
CA PRO A 146 -27.74 23.23 -21.90
C PRO A 146 -27.15 22.80 -20.55
N ALA A 147 -27.97 22.64 -19.51
CA ALA A 147 -27.52 22.18 -18.20
C ALA A 147 -27.07 20.71 -18.22
N SER A 148 -27.81 19.84 -18.92
CA SER A 148 -27.47 18.42 -19.08
C SER A 148 -26.23 18.23 -19.95
N ALA A 149 -26.08 18.98 -21.05
CA ALA A 149 -24.88 18.93 -21.90
C ALA A 149 -23.62 19.34 -21.13
N PHE A 150 -23.69 20.43 -20.37
CA PHE A 150 -22.59 20.86 -19.50
C PHE A 150 -22.30 19.82 -18.41
N ALA A 151 -23.35 19.28 -17.76
CA ALA A 151 -23.19 18.25 -16.73
C ALA A 151 -22.55 16.97 -17.29
N ALA A 152 -22.94 16.54 -18.50
CA ALA A 152 -22.39 15.36 -19.17
C ALA A 152 -20.92 15.57 -19.54
N LEU A 153 -20.54 16.75 -20.02
CA LEU A 153 -19.15 17.08 -20.37
C LEU A 153 -18.26 17.08 -19.13
N VAL A 154 -18.64 17.83 -18.10
CA VAL A 154 -17.85 17.95 -16.85
C VAL A 154 -17.72 16.59 -16.18
N TRP A 155 -18.79 15.80 -16.16
CA TRP A 155 -18.77 14.44 -15.63
C TRP A 155 -17.84 13.52 -16.41
N SER A 156 -17.95 13.49 -17.75
CA SER A 156 -17.10 12.66 -18.60
C SER A 156 -15.62 13.02 -18.39
N ALA A 157 -15.30 14.32 -18.35
CA ALA A 157 -13.94 14.79 -18.05
C ALA A 157 -13.48 14.37 -16.65
N THR A 158 -14.35 14.50 -15.63
CA THR A 158 -14.01 14.16 -14.23
C THR A 158 -13.66 12.68 -14.08
N PHE A 159 -14.34 11.77 -14.78
CA PHE A 159 -14.13 10.33 -14.64
C PHE A 159 -13.10 9.75 -15.62
N LEU A 160 -12.88 10.39 -16.77
CA LEU A 160 -11.79 10.02 -17.68
C LEU A 160 -10.43 10.55 -17.20
N ALA A 161 -10.36 11.75 -16.61
CA ALA A 161 -9.10 12.41 -16.28
C ALA A 161 -8.20 11.62 -15.32
N PRO A 162 -8.67 11.02 -14.20
CA PRO A 162 -7.81 10.24 -13.32
C PRO A 162 -7.21 9.03 -14.04
N GLY A 163 -8.00 8.37 -14.89
CA GLY A 163 -7.52 7.27 -15.71
C GLY A 163 -6.50 7.73 -16.74
N TRP A 164 -6.74 8.86 -17.40
CA TRP A 164 -5.83 9.45 -18.39
C TRP A 164 -4.48 9.80 -17.76
N VAL A 165 -4.49 10.53 -16.64
CA VAL A 165 -3.26 10.84 -15.89
C VAL A 165 -2.56 9.54 -15.47
N PHE A 166 -3.31 8.56 -14.95
CA PHE A 166 -2.75 7.26 -14.57
C PHE A 166 -2.06 6.57 -15.75
N GLY A 167 -2.72 6.47 -16.90
CA GLY A 167 -2.16 5.88 -18.12
C GLY A 167 -0.91 6.58 -18.62
N THR A 168 -0.90 7.92 -18.64
CA THR A 168 0.31 8.69 -18.99
C THR A 168 1.45 8.51 -18.00
N SER A 169 1.11 8.14 -16.76
CA SER A 169 2.07 7.89 -15.68
C SER A 169 2.48 6.43 -15.54
N LEU A 170 2.00 5.50 -16.38
CA LEU A 170 2.43 4.10 -16.27
C LEU A 170 3.91 3.92 -16.64
N ASP A 171 4.39 4.63 -17.66
CA ASP A 171 5.83 4.72 -17.97
C ASP A 171 6.60 5.38 -16.81
N LEU A 172 5.99 6.38 -16.12
CA LEU A 172 6.55 6.99 -14.91
C LEU A 172 6.64 6.00 -13.76
N VAL A 173 5.61 5.18 -13.53
CA VAL A 173 5.58 4.18 -12.46
C VAL A 173 6.60 3.07 -12.73
N ALA A 174 6.77 2.68 -14.00
CA ALA A 174 7.82 1.77 -14.42
C ALA A 174 9.22 2.39 -14.17
N ALA A 175 9.42 3.67 -14.52
CA ALA A 175 10.69 4.37 -14.35
C ALA A 175 11.06 4.73 -12.89
N VAL A 176 10.07 5.07 -12.05
CA VAL A 176 10.24 5.49 -10.63
C VAL A 176 10.21 4.28 -9.68
N ALA A 177 10.34 3.08 -10.23
CA ALA A 177 10.26 1.77 -9.59
C ALA A 177 8.84 1.32 -9.26
N GLY A 178 8.27 0.47 -10.13
CA GLY A 178 6.92 -0.07 -9.98
C GLY A 178 6.63 -0.71 -8.61
N ARG A 179 7.68 -1.21 -7.94
CA ARG A 179 7.59 -1.73 -6.56
C ARG A 179 7.21 -0.66 -5.54
N LEU A 180 7.75 0.55 -5.62
CA LEU A 180 7.41 1.66 -4.71
C LEU A 180 5.93 2.05 -4.88
N ALA A 181 5.46 2.14 -6.12
CA ALA A 181 4.05 2.43 -6.39
C ALA A 181 3.12 1.35 -5.84
N ILE A 182 3.49 0.08 -5.97
CA ILE A 182 2.73 -1.04 -5.38
C ILE A 182 2.72 -0.93 -3.85
N VAL A 183 3.87 -0.67 -3.20
CA VAL A 183 3.94 -0.48 -1.75
C VAL A 183 3.03 0.66 -1.30
N LEU A 184 3.09 1.83 -1.96
CA LEU A 184 2.23 2.96 -1.65
C LEU A 184 0.75 2.65 -1.86
N ALA A 185 0.41 1.94 -2.94
CA ALA A 185 -0.96 1.52 -3.21
C ALA A 185 -1.49 0.54 -2.15
N VAL A 186 -0.68 -0.45 -1.75
CA VAL A 186 -1.03 -1.40 -0.69
C VAL A 186 -1.21 -0.68 0.65
N VAL A 187 -0.32 0.25 0.99
CA VAL A 187 -0.44 1.09 2.19
C VAL A 187 -1.72 1.95 2.14
N LEU A 188 -2.03 2.57 1.00
CA LEU A 188 -3.24 3.36 0.84
C LEU A 188 -4.52 2.52 0.99
N VAL A 189 -4.55 1.33 0.38
CA VAL A 189 -5.65 0.37 0.51
C VAL A 189 -5.79 -0.09 1.95
N LEU A 190 -4.69 -0.37 2.64
CA LEU A 190 -4.68 -0.73 4.05
C LEU A 190 -5.28 0.40 4.92
N VAL A 191 -4.82 1.65 4.71
CA VAL A 191 -5.32 2.83 5.42
C VAL A 191 -6.82 3.04 5.18
N ALA A 192 -7.24 2.99 3.91
CA ALA A 192 -8.64 3.15 3.52
C ALA A 192 -9.51 2.02 4.08
N GLY A 193 -9.02 0.78 4.05
CA GLY A 193 -9.69 -0.41 4.58
C GLY A 193 -9.91 -0.34 6.09
N ILE A 194 -8.91 0.09 6.86
CA ILE A 194 -9.02 0.27 8.30
C ILE A 194 -9.99 1.41 8.64
N TRP A 195 -9.83 2.56 7.96
CA TRP A 195 -10.74 3.69 8.14
C TRP A 195 -12.18 3.29 7.87
N ALA A 196 -12.43 2.61 6.73
CA ALA A 196 -13.74 2.11 6.36
C ALA A 196 -14.26 1.10 7.38
N THR A 197 -13.47 0.09 7.75
CA THR A 197 -13.88 -0.96 8.68
C THR A 197 -14.28 -0.36 10.02
N VAL A 198 -13.44 0.49 10.63
CA VAL A 198 -13.77 1.11 11.92
C VAL A 198 -14.97 2.05 11.80
N PHE A 199 -15.04 2.88 10.75
CA PHE A 199 -16.11 3.86 10.57
C PHE A 199 -17.47 3.20 10.29
N TYR A 200 -17.52 2.21 9.39
CA TYR A 200 -18.73 1.47 9.07
C TYR A 200 -19.15 0.56 10.22
N THR A 201 -18.22 -0.13 10.89
CA THR A 201 -18.52 -0.94 12.08
C THR A 201 -19.11 -0.07 13.18
N TRP A 202 -18.51 1.07 13.48
CA TRP A 202 -19.05 2.03 14.46
C TRP A 202 -20.45 2.51 14.09
N ARG A 203 -20.67 2.86 12.82
CA ARG A 203 -21.98 3.37 12.36
C ARG A 203 -23.05 2.28 12.31
N TRP A 204 -22.69 1.06 11.92
CA TRP A 204 -23.57 -0.10 11.92
C TRP A 204 -23.95 -0.50 13.34
N LEU A 205 -22.96 -0.63 14.25
CA LEU A 205 -23.24 -0.92 15.65
C LEU A 205 -24.10 0.17 16.26
N GLY A 206 -23.76 1.45 16.08
CA GLY A 206 -24.57 2.55 16.62
C GLY A 206 -26.05 2.51 16.17
N ALA A 207 -26.33 2.01 14.96
CA ALA A 207 -27.68 1.85 14.45
C ALA A 207 -28.42 0.59 14.97
N HIS A 208 -27.69 -0.50 15.26
CA HIS A 208 -28.27 -1.81 15.63
C HIS A 208 -28.02 -2.21 17.09
N THR A 209 -27.37 -1.36 17.89
CA THR A 209 -26.95 -1.72 19.25
C THR A 209 -28.14 -2.16 20.09
N THR A 210 -29.24 -1.39 20.10
CA THR A 210 -30.43 -1.69 20.91
C THR A 210 -31.02 -3.05 20.58
N GLU A 211 -31.18 -3.36 19.29
CA GLU A 211 -31.75 -4.62 18.82
C GLU A 211 -30.84 -5.83 19.11
N LEU A 212 -29.51 -5.67 18.94
CA LEU A 212 -28.53 -6.71 19.27
C LEU A 212 -28.44 -6.95 20.78
N LEU A 213 -28.50 -5.88 21.59
CA LEU A 213 -28.48 -5.95 23.05
C LEU A 213 -29.71 -6.68 23.57
N GLU A 214 -30.89 -6.36 23.03
CA GLU A 214 -32.15 -7.03 23.35
C GLU A 214 -32.12 -8.51 22.98
N ARG A 215 -31.60 -8.87 21.80
CA ARG A 215 -31.43 -10.28 21.40
C ARG A 215 -30.43 -11.02 22.28
N ALA A 216 -29.31 -10.40 22.62
CA ALA A 216 -28.29 -11.01 23.48
C ALA A 216 -28.80 -11.20 24.90
N LEU A 217 -29.53 -10.23 25.45
CA LEU A 217 -30.23 -10.35 26.74
C LEU A 217 -31.28 -11.46 26.67
N ALA A 218 -32.14 -11.49 25.65
CA ALA A 218 -33.16 -12.52 25.49
C ALA A 218 -32.56 -13.93 25.35
N TRP A 219 -31.41 -14.07 24.69
CA TRP A 219 -30.67 -15.33 24.62
C TRP A 219 -30.05 -15.70 25.97
N SER A 220 -29.44 -14.74 26.67
CA SER A 220 -28.82 -14.96 27.98
C SER A 220 -29.85 -15.35 29.04
N HIS A 221 -31.03 -14.73 29.03
CA HIS A 221 -32.16 -15.08 29.90
C HIS A 221 -32.68 -16.50 29.67
N ARG A 222 -32.46 -17.09 28.48
CA ARG A 222 -32.80 -18.50 28.20
C ARG A 222 -31.79 -19.49 28.77
N HIS A 223 -30.62 -19.04 29.21
CA HIS A 223 -29.57 -19.89 29.80
C HIS A 223 -29.43 -19.64 31.32
N PRO A 224 -29.68 -20.65 32.18
CA PRO A 224 -29.86 -20.47 33.62
C PRO A 224 -28.61 -19.99 34.39
N VAL A 225 -27.40 -20.22 33.85
CA VAL A 225 -26.13 -19.79 34.49
C VAL A 225 -25.68 -18.41 33.97
N LEU A 226 -25.92 -18.12 32.69
CA LEU A 226 -25.49 -16.88 32.04
C LEU A 226 -26.43 -15.70 32.33
N GLY A 227 -27.74 -15.96 32.45
CA GLY A 227 -28.75 -14.93 32.75
C GLY A 227 -28.46 -14.13 34.03
N ARG A 228 -27.91 -14.79 35.06
CA ARG A 228 -27.59 -14.20 36.37
C ARG A 228 -26.43 -13.21 36.32
N TYR A 229 -25.49 -13.39 35.39
CA TYR A 229 -24.37 -12.48 35.20
C TYR A 229 -24.65 -11.41 34.13
N SER A 230 -25.54 -11.69 33.16
CA SER A 230 -25.85 -10.74 32.07
C SER A 230 -26.66 -9.52 32.52
N GLU A 231 -27.62 -9.68 33.44
CA GLU A 231 -28.38 -8.54 33.99
C GLU A 231 -27.49 -7.55 34.75
N ALA A 232 -26.45 -8.05 35.44
CA ALA A 232 -25.48 -7.21 36.13
C ALA A 232 -24.48 -6.53 35.18
N LEU A 233 -24.35 -7.00 33.93
CA LEU A 233 -23.41 -6.49 32.92
C LEU A 233 -24.04 -5.48 31.95
N ILE A 234 -25.32 -5.64 31.63
CA ILE A 234 -25.96 -5.00 30.48
C ILE A 234 -27.25 -4.32 30.96
N ASP A 235 -27.15 -3.02 31.25
CA ASP A 235 -28.30 -2.16 31.54
C ASP A 235 -28.72 -1.43 30.24
N PRO A 236 -29.91 -1.71 29.67
CA PRO A 236 -30.37 -1.12 28.41
C PRO A 236 -30.44 0.42 28.45
N ASN A 237 -30.59 1.00 29.64
CA ASN A 237 -30.78 2.43 29.84
C ASN A 237 -29.47 3.22 29.96
N ARG A 238 -28.29 2.58 29.93
CA ARG A 238 -26.99 3.27 30.00
C ARG A 238 -26.31 3.36 28.64
N PRO A 239 -25.88 4.55 28.17
CA PRO A 239 -25.18 4.72 26.90
C PRO A 239 -23.80 4.03 26.84
N GLU A 240 -23.31 3.49 27.96
CA GLU A 240 -22.04 2.75 28.04
C GLU A 240 -22.20 1.24 27.73
N SER A 241 -23.42 0.68 27.76
CA SER A 241 -23.68 -0.76 27.50
C SER A 241 -23.30 -1.17 26.08
N ALA A 242 -23.55 -0.30 25.09
CA ALA A 242 -23.12 -0.45 23.70
C ALA A 242 -21.62 -0.72 23.56
N SER A 243 -20.81 0.07 24.29
CA SER A 243 -19.35 -0.03 24.24
C SER A 243 -18.83 -1.27 24.95
N LEU A 244 -19.51 -1.72 26.02
CA LEU A 244 -19.18 -2.96 26.72
C LEU A 244 -19.52 -4.19 25.88
N ALA A 245 -20.67 -4.19 25.19
CA ALA A 245 -21.06 -5.26 24.28
C ALA A 245 -20.08 -5.37 23.10
N LEU A 246 -19.65 -4.23 22.53
CA LEU A 246 -18.61 -4.22 21.49
C LEU A 246 -17.29 -4.81 22.00
N LEU A 247 -16.81 -4.41 23.19
CA LEU A 247 -15.59 -4.97 23.76
C LEU A 247 -15.72 -6.47 24.03
N ALA A 248 -16.90 -6.97 24.44
CA ALA A 248 -17.15 -8.40 24.63
C ALA A 248 -17.13 -9.18 23.29
N ILE A 249 -17.71 -8.62 22.23
CA ILE A 249 -17.64 -9.21 20.88
C ILE A 249 -16.20 -9.26 20.40
N VAL A 250 -15.45 -8.16 20.55
CA VAL A 250 -14.02 -8.09 20.21
C VAL A 250 -13.23 -9.12 21.02
N LEU A 251 -13.51 -9.27 22.31
CA LEU A 251 -12.86 -10.27 23.17
C LEU A 251 -13.09 -11.69 22.65
N GLY A 252 -14.34 -12.03 22.30
CA GLY A 252 -14.69 -13.36 21.78
C GLY A 252 -14.05 -13.64 20.42
N LEU A 253 -14.13 -12.70 19.48
CA LEU A 253 -13.53 -12.85 18.15
C LEU A 253 -12.00 -12.89 18.19
N ALA A 254 -11.38 -12.02 19.01
CA ALA A 254 -9.92 -11.99 19.17
C ALA A 254 -9.41 -13.27 19.85
N GLY A 255 -10.12 -13.75 20.87
CA GLY A 255 -9.81 -15.03 21.53
C GLY A 255 -9.94 -16.22 20.60
N TRP A 256 -11.01 -16.29 19.82
CA TRP A 256 -11.22 -17.35 18.83
C TRP A 256 -10.14 -17.34 17.74
N GLY A 257 -9.84 -16.17 17.16
CA GLY A 257 -8.80 -16.03 16.15
C GLY A 257 -7.40 -16.36 16.69
N PHE A 258 -7.06 -15.87 17.89
CA PHE A 258 -5.78 -16.16 18.53
C PHE A 258 -5.62 -17.66 18.79
N PHE A 259 -6.67 -18.33 19.27
CA PHE A 259 -6.65 -19.78 19.49
C PHE A 259 -6.44 -20.57 18.20
N HIS A 260 -7.06 -20.16 17.09
CA HIS A 260 -6.81 -20.78 15.78
C HIS A 260 -5.37 -20.64 15.32
N ILE A 261 -4.77 -19.45 15.45
CA ILE A 261 -3.35 -19.25 15.11
C ILE A 261 -2.48 -20.10 16.03
N LEU A 262 -2.76 -20.13 17.34
CA LEU A 262 -2.02 -20.90 18.31
C LEU A 262 -2.03 -22.40 17.99
N ILE A 263 -3.16 -22.98 17.57
CA ILE A 263 -3.21 -24.37 17.11
C ILE A 263 -2.40 -24.56 15.83
N SER A 264 -2.53 -23.64 14.87
CA SER A 264 -1.83 -23.76 13.58
C SER A 264 -0.31 -23.71 13.73
N VAL A 265 0.20 -22.94 14.70
CA VAL A 265 1.63 -22.79 14.99
C VAL A 265 2.11 -23.85 15.98
N GLY A 266 1.33 -24.15 17.03
CA GLY A 266 1.68 -25.15 18.05
C GLY A 266 1.68 -26.60 17.54
N GLY A 267 1.05 -26.87 16.39
CA GLY A 267 1.01 -28.20 15.77
C GLY A 267 2.24 -28.57 14.91
N GLY A 268 3.15 -27.64 14.62
CA GLY A 268 4.34 -27.90 13.80
C GLY A 268 5.40 -26.83 13.94
N SER A 269 6.68 -27.22 14.03
CA SER A 269 7.83 -26.33 14.17
C SER A 269 8.19 -25.53 12.90
N ALA A 270 7.23 -25.32 12.00
CA ALA A 270 7.45 -24.74 10.68
C ALA A 270 6.42 -23.64 10.38
N PRO A 271 6.83 -22.56 9.68
CA PRO A 271 5.91 -21.51 9.25
C PRO A 271 4.83 -22.03 8.31
N SER A 272 3.66 -21.41 8.37
CA SER A 272 2.55 -21.79 7.49
C SER A 272 2.87 -21.48 6.01
N GLN A 273 2.22 -22.16 5.07
CA GLN A 273 2.38 -21.83 3.64
C GLN A 273 1.98 -20.37 3.33
N LEU A 274 0.99 -19.84 4.07
CA LEU A 274 0.61 -18.43 3.97
C LEU A 274 1.73 -17.50 4.45
N ASP A 275 2.42 -17.85 5.55
CA ASP A 275 3.57 -17.08 6.04
C ASP A 275 4.69 -17.02 4.99
N LEU A 276 5.02 -18.15 4.36
CA LEU A 276 6.03 -18.21 3.30
C LEU A 276 5.63 -17.40 2.07
N THR A 277 4.37 -17.52 1.63
CA THR A 277 3.85 -16.80 0.46
C THR A 277 3.89 -15.29 0.69
N VAL A 278 3.42 -14.84 1.86
CA VAL A 278 3.41 -13.41 2.22
C VAL A 278 4.83 -12.90 2.39
N HIS A 279 5.72 -13.67 3.02
CA HIS A 279 7.13 -13.30 3.13
C HIS A 279 7.79 -13.10 1.77
N GLN A 280 7.59 -14.03 0.83
CA GLN A 280 8.10 -13.90 -0.54
C GLN A 280 7.53 -12.69 -1.28
N LEU A 281 6.22 -12.44 -1.13
CA LEU A 281 5.56 -11.27 -1.72
C LEU A 281 6.13 -9.97 -1.14
N MET A 282 6.26 -9.87 0.19
CA MET A 282 6.85 -8.71 0.87
C MET A 282 8.30 -8.48 0.43
N PHE A 283 9.11 -9.54 0.34
CA PHE A 283 10.49 -9.45 -0.10
C PHE A 283 10.60 -8.97 -1.55
N GLY A 284 9.68 -9.41 -2.43
CA GLY A 284 9.58 -8.94 -3.81
C GLY A 284 9.28 -7.44 -3.91
N LEU A 285 8.58 -6.87 -2.93
CA LEU A 285 8.22 -5.44 -2.88
C LEU A 285 9.35 -4.53 -2.36
N ARG A 286 10.45 -5.07 -1.83
CA ARG A 286 11.53 -4.25 -1.25
C ARG A 286 12.16 -3.28 -2.27
N ASN A 287 12.39 -2.06 -1.82
CA ASN A 287 12.96 -0.95 -2.58
C ASN A 287 13.65 0.05 -1.62
N PRO A 288 14.91 0.49 -1.86
CA PRO A 288 15.63 1.49 -1.06
C PRO A 288 14.80 2.71 -0.65
N LEU A 289 13.94 3.22 -1.55
CA LEU A 289 13.10 4.36 -1.26
C LEU A 289 12.01 4.03 -0.24
N ALA A 290 11.39 2.85 -0.32
CA ALA A 290 10.38 2.39 0.64
C ALA A 290 10.99 1.81 1.92
N ASP A 291 12.22 1.31 1.86
CA ASP A 291 12.94 0.72 2.99
C ASP A 291 13.12 1.71 4.15
N ILE A 292 13.50 2.96 3.85
CA ILE A 292 13.69 4.02 4.85
C ILE A 292 12.40 4.36 5.62
N PRO A 293 11.27 4.74 4.97
CA PRO A 293 10.04 5.03 5.68
C PRO A 293 9.45 3.77 6.35
N MET A 294 9.63 2.58 5.78
CA MET A 294 9.22 1.34 6.45
C MET A 294 10.04 1.08 7.71
N ALA A 295 11.36 1.23 7.68
CA ALA A 295 12.21 1.14 8.86
C ALA A 295 11.81 2.18 9.92
N PHE A 296 11.54 3.43 9.51
CA PHE A 296 11.01 4.45 10.41
C PHE A 296 9.69 4.02 11.06
N LEU A 297 8.72 3.53 10.28
CA LEU A 297 7.43 3.04 10.81
C LEU A 297 7.60 1.83 11.74
N ALA A 298 8.59 0.96 11.52
CA ALA A 298 8.88 -0.17 12.41
C ALA A 298 9.26 0.30 13.82
N THR A 299 9.94 1.44 13.93
CA THR A 299 10.41 1.99 15.22
C THR A 299 9.27 2.47 16.12
N LEU A 300 8.06 2.71 15.58
CA LEU A 300 6.88 3.07 16.38
C LEU A 300 6.48 1.98 17.39
N GLY A 301 6.87 0.73 17.12
CA GLY A 301 6.67 -0.40 18.04
C GLY A 301 7.84 -0.66 18.99
N ASP A 302 8.94 0.10 18.89
CA ASP A 302 10.12 -0.13 19.72
C ASP A 302 9.88 0.37 21.15
N ALA A 303 10.44 -0.36 22.12
CA ALA A 303 10.37 0.01 23.53
C ALA A 303 10.96 1.40 23.79
N ALA A 304 11.97 1.83 23.02
CA ALA A 304 12.57 3.17 23.12
C ALA A 304 11.58 4.30 22.82
N VAL A 305 10.60 4.07 21.93
CA VAL A 305 9.56 5.06 21.60
C VAL A 305 8.38 4.97 22.55
N LEU A 306 7.93 3.75 22.87
CA LEU A 306 6.74 3.53 23.68
C LEU A 306 6.96 3.80 25.18
N THR A 307 8.13 3.45 25.73
CA THR A 307 8.39 3.57 27.18
C THR A 307 8.32 5.02 27.68
N PRO A 308 8.96 6.02 27.05
CA PRO A 308 8.87 7.41 27.50
C PRO A 308 7.44 7.95 27.41
N ALA A 309 6.67 7.58 26.39
CA ALA A 309 5.26 7.97 26.27
C ALA A 309 4.39 7.33 27.36
N VAL A 310 4.60 6.05 27.66
CA VAL A 310 3.91 5.35 28.76
C VAL A 310 4.23 6.00 30.10
N LEU A 311 5.50 6.25 30.39
CA LEU A 311 5.95 6.88 31.64
C LEU A 311 5.46 8.35 31.75
N GLY A 312 5.47 9.10 30.64
CA GLY A 312 4.97 10.48 30.61
C GLY A 312 3.48 10.57 30.93
N VAL A 313 2.67 9.69 30.34
CA VAL A 313 1.23 9.60 30.65
C VAL A 313 1.02 9.12 32.09
N PHE A 314 1.78 8.12 32.55
CA PHE A 314 1.72 7.64 33.93
C PHE A 314 2.03 8.76 34.94
N ALA A 315 3.14 9.48 34.77
CA ALA A 315 3.54 10.60 35.61
C ALA A 315 2.50 11.72 35.61
N TRP A 316 1.93 12.04 34.43
CA TRP A 316 0.86 13.02 34.32
C TRP A 316 -0.40 12.60 35.09
N LEU A 317 -0.83 11.34 34.96
CA LEU A 317 -2.00 10.82 35.68
C LEU A 317 -1.76 10.75 37.19
N MET A 318 -0.54 10.39 37.61
CA MET A 318 -0.13 10.39 39.02
C MET A 318 -0.12 11.80 39.61
N TRP A 319 0.44 12.77 38.89
CA TRP A 319 0.45 14.19 39.30
C TRP A 319 -0.96 14.74 39.44
N ARG A 320 -1.87 14.35 38.56
CA ARG A 320 -3.30 14.71 38.63
C ARG A 320 -4.08 13.91 39.68
N ARG A 321 -3.41 13.14 40.55
CA ARG A 321 -4.00 12.29 41.62
C ARG A 321 -5.02 11.26 41.11
N ARG A 322 -4.84 10.76 39.88
CA ARG A 322 -5.69 9.73 39.26
C ARG A 322 -5.04 8.35 39.33
N HIS A 323 -4.71 7.90 40.55
CA HIS A 323 -3.93 6.68 40.80
C HIS A 323 -4.51 5.41 40.14
N VAL A 324 -5.82 5.22 40.19
CA VAL A 324 -6.44 4.02 39.59
C VAL A 324 -6.23 3.99 38.08
N ALA A 325 -6.37 5.13 37.38
CA ALA A 325 -6.17 5.18 35.92
C ALA A 325 -4.69 5.00 35.57
N ALA A 326 -3.80 5.58 36.37
CA ALA A 326 -2.35 5.43 36.21
C ALA A 326 -1.91 3.95 36.34
N TRP A 327 -2.40 3.23 37.34
CA TRP A 327 -2.07 1.81 37.52
C TRP A 327 -2.64 0.91 36.42
N HIS A 328 -3.87 1.16 35.94
CA HIS A 328 -4.41 0.41 34.79
C HIS A 328 -3.61 0.71 33.51
N TRP A 329 -3.19 1.96 33.32
CA TRP A 329 -2.33 2.37 32.21
C TRP A 329 -0.97 1.66 32.23
N LEU A 330 -0.34 1.53 33.40
CA LEU A 330 0.95 0.85 33.54
C LEU A 330 0.82 -0.68 33.45
N ALA A 331 -0.26 -1.25 33.99
CA ALA A 331 -0.52 -2.68 33.93
C ALA A 331 -0.75 -3.18 32.49
N ALA A 332 -1.27 -2.32 31.60
CA ALA A 332 -1.54 -2.66 30.21
C ALA A 332 -0.28 -3.17 29.47
N PRO A 333 0.79 -2.37 29.27
CA PRO A 333 2.01 -2.83 28.63
C PRO A 333 2.79 -3.86 29.46
N GLY A 334 2.75 -3.77 30.80
CA GLY A 334 3.45 -4.71 31.67
C GLY A 334 2.99 -6.16 31.49
N PHE A 335 1.67 -6.39 31.45
CA PHE A 335 1.13 -7.72 31.19
C PHE A 335 1.45 -8.21 29.76
N ALA A 336 1.37 -7.32 28.77
CA ALA A 336 1.68 -7.66 27.38
C ALA A 336 3.13 -8.17 27.23
N LEU A 337 4.09 -7.52 27.89
CA LEU A 337 5.50 -7.94 27.89
C LEU A 337 5.70 -9.31 28.53
N VAL A 338 5.10 -9.53 29.72
CA VAL A 338 5.22 -10.82 30.43
C VAL A 338 4.60 -11.95 29.61
N LEU A 339 3.41 -11.72 29.04
CA LEU A 339 2.69 -12.75 28.29
C LEU A 339 3.38 -13.09 26.97
N THR A 340 3.87 -12.09 26.24
CA THR A 340 4.62 -12.32 24.99
C THR A 340 5.94 -13.05 25.24
N TRP A 341 6.66 -12.71 26.32
CA TRP A 341 7.85 -13.43 26.75
C TRP A 341 7.55 -14.89 27.11
N PHE A 342 6.49 -15.14 27.88
CA PHE A 342 6.08 -16.48 28.28
C PHE A 342 5.68 -17.35 27.07
N LEU A 343 4.89 -16.81 26.14
CA LEU A 343 4.50 -17.53 24.93
C LEU A 343 5.70 -17.81 24.00
N GLY A 344 6.62 -16.84 23.87
CA GLY A 344 7.83 -17.02 23.08
C GLY A 344 8.73 -18.13 23.62
N TYR A 345 8.84 -18.24 24.95
CA TYR A 345 9.56 -19.33 25.60
C TYR A 345 8.94 -20.71 25.36
N LEU A 346 7.60 -20.79 25.25
CA LEU A 346 6.90 -22.06 25.09
C LEU A 346 6.86 -22.60 23.65
N LEU A 347 6.83 -21.71 22.64
CA LEU A 347 6.48 -22.08 21.26
C LEU A 347 7.67 -22.14 20.29
N ASP A 348 8.88 -21.79 20.73
CA ASP A 348 10.18 -21.84 20.00
C ASP A 348 10.09 -21.78 18.45
N MET A 349 9.41 -20.74 17.96
CA MET A 349 9.12 -20.58 16.53
C MET A 349 10.35 -20.06 15.77
N PRO A 350 10.79 -20.71 14.68
CA PRO A 350 11.93 -20.23 13.89
C PRO A 350 11.63 -18.87 13.26
N LYS A 351 12.62 -17.98 13.27
CA LYS A 351 12.52 -16.65 12.67
C LYS A 351 12.64 -16.69 11.14
N PRO A 352 12.09 -15.69 10.43
CA PRO A 352 12.42 -15.47 9.03
C PRO A 352 13.95 -15.35 8.83
N PRO A 353 14.48 -15.77 7.65
CA PRO A 353 15.92 -15.74 7.38
C PRO A 353 16.58 -14.37 7.62
N ALA A 354 15.86 -13.28 7.32
CA ALA A 354 16.34 -11.92 7.47
C ALA A 354 16.49 -11.46 8.93
N SER A 355 15.86 -12.12 9.90
CA SER A 355 15.91 -11.75 11.33
C SER A 355 16.63 -12.78 12.20
N THR A 356 17.28 -13.78 11.59
CA THR A 356 18.06 -14.83 12.27
C THR A 356 19.18 -14.27 13.15
N ALA A 357 19.82 -13.17 12.72
CA ALA A 357 20.91 -12.52 13.47
C ALA A 357 20.43 -11.69 14.68
N VAL A 358 19.13 -11.47 14.85
CA VAL A 358 18.57 -10.66 15.93
C VAL A 358 18.16 -11.57 17.10
N PHE A 359 18.62 -11.28 18.32
CA PHE A 359 18.23 -12.02 19.52
C PHE A 359 16.73 -11.84 19.86
N GLY A 360 16.09 -12.88 20.42
CA GLY A 360 14.69 -12.87 20.88
C GLY A 360 13.81 -13.93 20.20
N PHE A 361 12.51 -13.92 20.46
CA PHE A 361 11.54 -14.89 19.91
C PHE A 361 10.86 -14.36 18.63
N SER A 362 10.39 -15.25 17.75
CA SER A 362 9.58 -14.85 16.57
C SER A 362 8.11 -14.63 16.94
N PHE A 363 7.53 -15.59 17.67
CA PHE A 363 6.10 -15.65 17.97
C PHE A 363 5.81 -15.42 19.46
N PRO A 364 4.76 -14.66 19.81
CA PRO A 364 4.12 -13.62 18.99
C PRO A 364 5.01 -12.37 18.88
N SER A 365 4.75 -11.49 17.91
CA SER A 365 5.55 -10.27 17.76
C SER A 365 5.35 -9.31 18.96
N ALA A 366 6.39 -9.16 19.79
CA ALA A 366 6.33 -8.34 21.00
C ALA A 366 6.11 -6.85 20.70
N SER A 367 6.75 -6.30 19.65
CA SER A 367 6.61 -4.90 19.25
C SER A 367 5.19 -4.58 18.77
N VAL A 368 4.60 -5.46 17.94
CA VAL A 368 3.22 -5.32 17.48
C VAL A 368 2.23 -5.48 18.63
N THR A 369 2.44 -6.44 19.52
CA THR A 369 1.59 -6.64 20.70
C THR A 369 1.62 -5.41 21.61
N LEU A 370 2.82 -4.92 21.94
CA LEU A 370 3.01 -3.77 22.81
C LEU A 370 2.39 -2.50 22.20
N ALA A 371 2.62 -2.25 20.91
CA ALA A 371 1.99 -1.13 20.20
C ALA A 371 0.47 -1.26 20.19
N THR A 372 -0.08 -2.45 19.93
CA THR A 372 -1.53 -2.69 19.96
C THR A 372 -2.10 -2.32 21.31
N VAL A 373 -1.48 -2.80 22.40
CA VAL A 373 -1.91 -2.52 23.77
C VAL A 373 -1.77 -1.04 24.14
N VAL A 374 -0.63 -0.41 23.86
CA VAL A 374 -0.37 0.99 24.23
C VAL A 374 -1.28 1.93 23.44
N TYR A 375 -1.27 1.89 22.10
CA TYR A 375 -2.09 2.78 21.27
C TYR A 375 -3.58 2.47 21.42
N GLY A 376 -3.97 1.19 21.46
CA GLY A 376 -5.36 0.79 21.54
C GLY A 376 -5.99 1.03 22.92
N PHE A 377 -5.27 0.76 24.01
CA PHE A 377 -5.77 1.10 25.35
C PHE A 377 -5.83 2.62 25.55
N PHE A 378 -4.87 3.38 24.99
CA PHE A 378 -4.94 4.84 24.96
C PHE A 378 -6.18 5.35 24.20
N ALA A 379 -6.51 4.73 23.06
CA ALA A 379 -7.73 5.02 22.33
C ALA A 379 -8.99 4.73 23.17
N VAL A 380 -9.02 3.64 23.96
CA VAL A 380 -10.13 3.34 24.88
C VAL A 380 -10.28 4.42 25.96
N LEU A 381 -9.17 4.95 26.49
CA LEU A 381 -9.18 6.03 27.49
C LEU A 381 -9.72 7.34 26.89
N ILE A 382 -9.25 7.74 25.71
CA ILE A 382 -9.66 8.99 25.06
C ILE A 382 -11.09 8.93 24.51
N ALA A 383 -11.48 7.83 23.87
CA ALA A 383 -12.76 7.72 23.17
C ALA A 383 -13.97 7.88 24.11
N ARG A 384 -13.82 7.56 25.40
CA ARG A 384 -14.88 7.74 26.40
C ARG A 384 -15.27 9.21 26.59
N GLU A 385 -14.30 10.09 26.44
CA GLU A 385 -14.43 11.50 26.79
C GLU A 385 -14.80 12.38 25.59
N LEU A 386 -14.84 11.82 24.38
CA LEU A 386 -15.23 12.51 23.15
C LEU A 386 -16.76 12.39 22.89
N PRO A 387 -17.38 13.38 22.25
CA PRO A 387 -18.79 13.33 21.84
C PRO A 387 -19.03 12.25 20.77
N GLY A 388 -20.24 11.67 20.75
CA GLY A 388 -20.57 10.42 20.05
C GLY A 388 -20.12 10.26 18.59
N ARG A 389 -20.12 11.35 17.79
CA ARG A 389 -19.64 11.31 16.39
C ARG A 389 -18.12 11.20 16.26
N ASN A 390 -17.36 11.65 17.26
CA ASN A 390 -15.90 11.68 17.23
C ASN A 390 -15.26 10.51 18.01
N ARG A 391 -16.06 9.65 18.64
CA ARG A 391 -15.57 8.51 19.42
C ARG A 391 -14.86 7.44 18.59
N ALA A 392 -15.13 7.36 17.30
CA ALA A 392 -14.48 6.40 16.40
C ALA A 392 -13.04 6.79 16.04
N TRP A 393 -12.71 8.09 16.00
CA TRP A 393 -11.42 8.58 15.50
C TRP A 393 -10.20 8.07 16.28
N PRO A 394 -10.19 8.02 17.63
CA PRO A 394 -9.06 7.45 18.37
C PRO A 394 -8.78 5.98 17.99
N TYR A 395 -9.84 5.19 17.75
CA TYR A 395 -9.70 3.80 17.33
C TYR A 395 -9.19 3.68 15.89
N VAL A 396 -9.63 4.57 14.99
CA VAL A 396 -9.07 4.67 13.63
C VAL A 396 -7.57 4.94 13.69
N VAL A 397 -7.16 5.96 14.45
CA VAL A 397 -5.73 6.35 14.56
C VAL A 397 -4.90 5.21 15.14
N ALA A 398 -5.35 4.59 16.24
CA ALA A 398 -4.65 3.46 16.84
C ALA A 398 -4.56 2.26 15.88
N GLY A 399 -5.66 1.92 15.20
CA GLY A 399 -5.69 0.84 14.21
C GLY A 399 -4.76 1.10 13.02
N LEU A 400 -4.71 2.33 12.53
CA LEU A 400 -3.80 2.73 11.45
C LEU A 400 -2.34 2.60 11.87
N VAL A 401 -1.96 3.11 13.05
CA VAL A 401 -0.58 3.00 13.54
C VAL A 401 -0.15 1.54 13.70
N VAL A 402 -1.00 0.71 14.31
CA VAL A 402 -0.71 -0.72 14.52
C VAL A 402 -0.61 -1.48 13.20
N ALA A 403 -1.48 -1.20 12.23
CA ALA A 403 -1.44 -1.87 10.94
C ALA A 403 -0.26 -1.43 10.08
N LEU A 404 0.10 -0.14 10.10
CA LEU A 404 1.30 0.36 9.41
C LEU A 404 2.57 -0.23 10.02
N LEU A 405 2.63 -0.33 11.36
CA LEU A 405 3.70 -1.01 12.07
C LEU A 405 3.77 -2.50 11.68
N GLY A 406 2.64 -3.20 11.69
CA GLY A 406 2.56 -4.61 11.30
C GLY A 406 3.02 -4.83 9.85
N PHE A 407 2.50 -4.01 8.92
CA PHE A 407 2.91 -4.03 7.51
C PHE A 407 4.41 -3.79 7.34
N SER A 408 4.96 -2.79 8.04
CA SER A 408 6.40 -2.50 8.02
C SER A 408 7.24 -3.70 8.52
N ARG A 409 6.82 -4.37 9.61
CA ARG A 409 7.54 -5.55 10.13
C ARG A 409 7.49 -6.74 9.16
N LEU A 410 6.37 -6.93 8.45
CA LEU A 410 6.26 -7.94 7.39
C LEU A 410 7.12 -7.58 6.18
N TYR A 411 7.10 -6.31 5.75
CA TYR A 411 7.87 -5.77 4.63
C TYR A 411 9.38 -5.94 4.82
N LEU A 412 9.89 -5.64 6.02
CA LEU A 412 11.30 -5.82 6.37
C LEU A 412 11.69 -7.30 6.53
N GLY A 413 10.72 -8.22 6.56
CA GLY A 413 10.96 -9.63 6.84
C GLY A 413 11.37 -9.90 8.29
N ALA A 414 10.95 -9.05 9.24
CA ALA A 414 11.31 -9.18 10.64
C ALA A 414 10.54 -10.31 11.35
N HIS A 415 9.28 -10.52 10.96
CA HIS A 415 8.33 -11.48 11.54
C HIS A 415 7.47 -12.15 10.46
N TRP A 416 6.87 -13.29 10.79
CA TRP A 416 5.87 -13.95 9.95
C TRP A 416 4.50 -13.26 10.03
N LEU A 417 3.58 -13.57 9.10
CA LEU A 417 2.22 -13.02 9.13
C LEU A 417 1.48 -13.48 10.39
N SER A 418 1.61 -14.76 10.73
CA SER A 418 1.06 -15.36 11.95
C SER A 418 1.56 -14.67 13.22
N ASP A 419 2.85 -14.31 13.30
CA ASP A 419 3.43 -13.58 14.45
C ASP A 419 2.76 -12.20 14.66
N VAL A 420 2.55 -11.47 13.57
CA VAL A 420 1.95 -10.13 13.58
C VAL A 420 0.46 -10.22 13.92
N LEU A 421 -0.27 -11.14 13.27
CA LEU A 421 -1.69 -11.36 13.56
C LEU A 421 -1.91 -11.83 15.00
N ALA A 422 -1.12 -12.79 15.48
CA ALA A 422 -1.19 -13.24 16.87
C ALA A 422 -0.92 -12.11 17.84
N GLY A 423 0.10 -11.27 17.59
CA GLY A 423 0.40 -10.11 18.43
C GLY A 423 -0.73 -9.07 18.47
N THR A 424 -1.34 -8.77 17.32
CA THR A 424 -2.50 -7.86 17.28
C THR A 424 -3.72 -8.44 18.01
N LEU A 425 -4.04 -9.72 17.79
CA LEU A 425 -5.18 -10.37 18.44
C LEU A 425 -4.99 -10.51 19.94
N LEU A 426 -3.78 -10.87 20.39
CA LEU A 426 -3.42 -10.93 21.80
C LEU A 426 -3.56 -9.55 22.47
N GLY A 427 -3.08 -8.51 21.79
CA GLY A 427 -3.24 -7.13 22.24
C GLY A 427 -4.71 -6.72 22.34
N LEU A 428 -5.53 -7.01 21.32
CA LEU A 428 -6.96 -6.73 21.32
C LEU A 428 -7.72 -7.48 22.42
N LEU A 429 -7.40 -8.75 22.66
CA LEU A 429 -7.95 -9.55 23.74
C LEU A 429 -7.68 -8.88 25.09
N TRP A 430 -6.44 -8.46 25.32
CA TRP A 430 -6.06 -7.80 26.56
C TRP A 430 -6.71 -6.41 26.73
N ILE A 431 -6.73 -5.60 25.67
CA ILE A 431 -7.40 -4.28 25.67
C ILE A 431 -8.89 -4.44 25.94
N ALA A 432 -9.54 -5.46 25.39
CA ALA A 432 -10.94 -5.73 25.61
C ALA A 432 -11.20 -6.10 27.08
N ALA A 433 -10.41 -7.03 27.64
CA ALA A 433 -10.51 -7.43 29.04
C ALA A 433 -10.27 -6.24 29.99
N LEU A 434 -9.19 -5.48 29.78
CA LEU A 434 -8.83 -4.33 30.61
C LEU A 434 -9.81 -3.17 30.42
N GLY A 435 -10.31 -2.96 29.20
CA GLY A 435 -11.33 -1.97 28.87
C GLY A 435 -12.65 -2.23 29.58
N ILE A 436 -13.08 -3.49 29.66
CA ILE A 436 -14.25 -3.92 30.45
C ILE A 436 -14.01 -3.66 31.95
N ALA A 437 -12.85 -4.06 32.48
CA ALA A 437 -12.51 -3.86 33.88
C ALA A 437 -12.46 -2.36 34.28
N TYR A 438 -11.87 -1.53 33.43
CA TYR A 438 -11.74 -0.09 33.63
C TYR A 438 -13.10 0.62 33.57
N ARG A 439 -13.93 0.31 32.55
CA ARG A 439 -15.24 0.94 32.37
C ARG A 439 -16.21 0.63 33.51
N ARG A 440 -16.11 -0.55 34.13
CA ARG A 440 -16.94 -0.91 35.30
C ARG A 440 -16.62 -0.12 36.57
N ARG A 441 -15.37 0.33 36.76
CA ARG A 441 -14.91 0.92 38.02
C ARG A 441 -14.83 2.45 38.03
N MET A 442 -14.88 3.11 36.87
CA MET A 442 -14.60 4.54 36.74
C MET A 442 -15.84 5.38 36.44
N VAL A 443 -16.18 6.32 37.32
CA VAL A 443 -17.36 7.20 37.20
C VAL A 443 -16.99 8.65 36.81
N ARG A 444 -15.72 9.06 36.92
CA ARG A 444 -15.32 10.48 36.75
C ARG A 444 -14.53 10.74 35.47
N SER A 445 -15.06 11.65 34.65
CA SER A 445 -14.39 12.23 33.47
C SER A 445 -13.04 12.88 33.82
N PHE A 446 -12.11 12.86 32.87
CA PHE A 446 -10.82 13.55 32.94
C PHE A 446 -10.54 14.43 31.71
N TRP A 447 -9.65 15.42 31.88
CA TRP A 447 -9.23 16.33 30.81
C TRP A 447 -8.38 15.61 29.76
N VAL A 448 -9.01 15.27 28.64
CA VAL A 448 -8.41 14.51 27.52
C VAL A 448 -7.27 15.22 26.83
N ARG A 449 -7.47 16.52 26.53
CA ARG A 449 -6.57 17.28 25.65
C ARG A 449 -5.12 17.24 26.12
N PRO A 450 -4.76 17.60 27.37
CA PRO A 450 -3.37 17.58 27.80
C PRO A 450 -2.80 16.15 27.86
N THR A 451 -3.58 15.14 28.22
CA THR A 451 -3.12 13.74 28.23
C THR A 451 -2.84 13.23 26.81
N ALA A 452 -3.70 13.56 25.85
CA ALA A 452 -3.48 13.32 24.42
C ALA A 452 -2.23 14.04 23.92
N THR A 453 -2.05 15.31 24.28
CA THR A 453 -0.86 16.08 23.90
C THR A 453 0.41 15.45 24.46
N VAL A 454 0.46 15.10 25.75
CA VAL A 454 1.64 14.45 26.36
C VAL A 454 1.99 13.16 25.62
N PHE A 455 1.00 12.30 25.35
CA PHE A 455 1.23 11.04 24.67
C PHE A 455 1.72 11.22 23.23
N PHE A 456 1.00 11.97 22.40
CA PHE A 456 1.34 12.11 20.98
C PHE A 456 2.62 12.92 20.78
N VAL A 457 2.88 13.94 21.61
CA VAL A 457 4.14 14.70 21.56
C VAL A 457 5.31 13.82 21.98
N ALA A 458 5.18 13.02 23.04
CA ALA A 458 6.23 12.10 23.46
C ALA A 458 6.52 11.03 22.39
N ILE A 459 5.47 10.43 21.81
CA ILE A 459 5.62 9.47 20.71
C ILE A 459 6.28 10.13 19.49
N LEU A 460 5.83 11.31 19.07
CA LEU A 460 6.39 11.99 17.90
C LEU A 460 7.84 12.40 18.12
N ALA A 461 8.17 12.98 19.28
CA ALA A 461 9.53 13.38 19.62
C ALA A 461 10.47 12.17 19.69
N MET A 462 10.05 11.08 20.34
CA MET A 462 10.88 9.88 20.44
C MET A 462 10.97 9.13 19.11
N ALA A 463 9.88 9.05 18.33
CA ALA A 463 9.89 8.40 17.01
C ALA A 463 10.79 9.15 16.03
N THR A 464 10.77 10.49 16.03
CA THR A 464 11.67 11.29 15.20
C THR A 464 13.12 11.13 15.64
N TRP A 465 13.43 11.24 16.94
CA TRP A 465 14.79 11.13 17.47
C TRP A 465 15.40 9.73 17.35
N HIS A 466 14.65 8.68 17.68
CA HIS A 466 15.08 7.29 17.60
C HIS A 466 15.02 6.78 16.16
N GLY A 467 13.93 7.06 15.46
CA GLY A 467 13.72 6.60 14.08
C GLY A 467 14.72 7.18 13.10
N SER A 468 15.10 8.46 13.22
CA SER A 468 16.10 9.06 12.32
C SER A 468 17.52 8.53 12.53
N ARG A 469 17.81 7.89 13.68
CA ARG A 469 19.14 7.34 13.99
C ARG A 469 19.23 5.84 13.84
N SER A 470 18.14 5.14 14.07
CA SER A 470 18.10 3.67 14.08
C SER A 470 17.62 3.07 12.76
N ALA A 471 17.04 3.84 11.84
CA ALA A 471 16.52 3.32 10.58
C ALA A 471 17.60 2.60 9.76
N ASP A 472 18.77 3.20 9.60
CA ASP A 472 19.88 2.60 8.82
C ASP A 472 20.42 1.33 9.50
N GLU A 473 20.60 1.36 10.81
CA GLU A 473 21.03 0.21 11.59
C GLU A 473 19.99 -0.93 11.54
N MET A 474 18.70 -0.58 11.57
CA MET A 474 17.60 -1.53 11.44
C MET A 474 17.60 -2.18 10.05
N LEU A 475 17.81 -1.40 8.99
CA LEU A 475 17.90 -1.93 7.64
C LEU A 475 19.08 -2.89 7.48
N ALA A 476 20.24 -2.57 8.08
CA ALA A 476 21.40 -3.45 8.09
C ALA A 476 21.13 -4.78 8.81
N ARG A 477 20.40 -4.75 9.94
CA ARG A 477 20.03 -5.95 10.71
C ARG A 477 19.05 -6.88 10.00
N PHE A 478 18.23 -6.36 9.09
CA PHE A 478 17.23 -7.13 8.33
C PHE A 478 17.62 -7.33 6.86
N GLN A 479 18.92 -7.38 6.57
CA GLN A 479 19.42 -7.90 5.29
C GLN A 479 19.52 -9.43 5.38
N PRO A 480 18.97 -10.20 4.42
CA PRO A 480 19.08 -11.65 4.46
C PRO A 480 20.54 -12.08 4.40
N PRO A 481 21.03 -12.93 5.31
CA PRO A 481 22.38 -13.49 5.23
C PRO A 481 22.53 -14.25 3.91
N MET A 482 23.69 -14.09 3.26
CA MET A 482 24.01 -14.78 2.02
C MET A 482 24.49 -16.19 2.36
N ALA A 483 23.57 -17.16 2.40
CA ALA A 483 23.94 -18.56 2.39
C ALA A 483 24.36 -18.93 0.95
N GLY A 484 25.64 -18.73 0.64
CA GLY A 484 26.14 -19.02 -0.69
C GLY A 484 26.37 -20.49 -0.92
N ALA A 485 25.93 -21.00 -2.08
CA ALA A 485 26.42 -22.26 -2.59
C ALA A 485 27.88 -22.03 -3.03
N PRO A 486 28.86 -22.78 -2.49
CA PRO A 486 30.24 -22.66 -2.92
C PRO A 486 30.36 -23.16 -4.37
N VAL A 487 30.87 -22.30 -5.25
CA VAL A 487 31.13 -22.63 -6.65
C VAL A 487 32.64 -22.50 -6.90
N ALA A 488 33.23 -23.48 -7.58
CA ALA A 488 34.65 -23.38 -7.96
C ALA A 488 34.83 -22.29 -9.03
N MET A 489 35.83 -21.42 -8.85
CA MET A 489 36.16 -20.33 -9.78
C MET A 489 36.33 -20.84 -11.22
N ASP A 490 37.01 -21.98 -11.40
CA ASP A 490 37.24 -22.58 -12.73
C ASP A 490 35.99 -23.21 -13.35
N ALA A 491 35.02 -23.62 -12.52
CA ALA A 491 33.73 -24.13 -12.98
C ALA A 491 32.85 -22.96 -13.44
N TRP A 492 32.81 -21.88 -12.66
CA TRP A 492 32.12 -20.63 -13.02
C TRP A 492 32.72 -20.01 -14.31
N TRP A 493 34.05 -19.97 -14.45
CA TRP A 493 34.70 -19.38 -15.62
C TRP A 493 34.49 -20.16 -16.93
N ARG A 494 34.10 -21.44 -16.87
CA ARG A 494 33.80 -22.23 -18.06
C ARG A 494 32.31 -22.20 -18.39
N ASP A 495 31.50 -22.89 -17.58
CA ASP A 495 30.11 -23.24 -17.97
C ASP A 495 29.07 -22.93 -16.88
N ASP A 496 29.45 -22.92 -15.60
CA ASP A 496 28.49 -22.89 -14.48
C ASP A 496 27.80 -21.53 -14.30
N TRP A 497 28.38 -20.46 -14.87
CA TRP A 497 27.80 -19.11 -14.90
C TRP A 497 26.44 -19.04 -15.62
N GLN A 498 26.13 -20.01 -16.49
CA GLN A 498 24.84 -20.08 -17.20
C GLN A 498 23.73 -20.68 -16.34
N GLN A 499 24.04 -21.64 -15.47
CA GLN A 499 23.05 -22.41 -14.73
C GLN A 499 22.81 -21.86 -13.32
N SER A 500 23.87 -21.39 -12.67
CA SER A 500 23.83 -20.96 -11.26
C SER A 500 23.24 -19.55 -11.06
N LEU A 501 23.15 -18.73 -12.11
CA LEU A 501 22.78 -17.32 -12.02
C LEU A 501 21.59 -16.94 -12.91
N PRO A 502 20.73 -16.01 -12.48
CA PRO A 502 19.58 -15.57 -13.26
C PRO A 502 20.01 -14.78 -14.50
N ALA A 503 19.35 -15.02 -15.64
CA ALA A 503 19.61 -14.29 -16.90
C ALA A 503 19.09 -12.86 -16.86
N ARG A 504 17.93 -12.66 -16.22
CA ARG A 504 17.25 -11.37 -16.14
C ARG A 504 16.93 -10.99 -14.71
N ARG A 505 16.83 -9.68 -14.49
CA ARG A 505 16.30 -9.13 -13.26
C ARG A 505 14.83 -9.52 -13.10
N ASN A 506 14.49 -10.02 -11.91
CA ASN A 506 13.12 -10.40 -11.59
C ASN A 506 12.25 -9.14 -11.43
N GLU A 507 11.62 -8.70 -12.51
CA GLU A 507 10.60 -7.64 -12.51
C GLU A 507 9.21 -8.26 -12.63
N LEU A 508 8.22 -7.68 -11.95
CA LEU A 508 6.83 -8.15 -11.98
C LEU A 508 6.23 -8.16 -13.40
N HIS A 509 6.87 -7.52 -14.38
CA HIS A 509 6.44 -7.45 -15.78
C HIS A 509 7.55 -7.97 -16.70
N GLY A 510 7.27 -9.03 -17.47
CA GLY A 510 8.25 -9.69 -18.34
C GLY A 510 8.74 -8.87 -19.54
N ARG A 511 8.10 -7.73 -19.87
CA ARG A 511 8.54 -6.84 -20.97
C ARG A 511 9.67 -5.88 -20.57
N ASP A 512 9.83 -5.58 -19.28
CA ASP A 512 10.78 -4.57 -18.78
C ASP A 512 11.96 -5.16 -18.00
N ALA A 513 12.06 -6.49 -17.92
CA ALA A 513 13.11 -7.19 -17.17
C ALA A 513 14.50 -6.96 -17.79
N TRP A 514 15.35 -6.19 -17.10
CA TRP A 514 16.72 -5.91 -17.53
C TRP A 514 17.58 -7.18 -17.59
N PRO A 515 18.40 -7.36 -18.62
CA PRO A 515 19.37 -8.45 -18.66
C PRO A 515 20.47 -8.24 -17.63
N LEU A 516 20.89 -9.33 -17.00
CA LEU A 516 22.06 -9.36 -16.13
C LEU A 516 23.26 -9.81 -16.95
N ASN A 517 23.76 -8.89 -17.76
CA ASN A 517 24.79 -9.14 -18.77
C ASN A 517 26.22 -8.84 -18.30
N VAL A 518 26.43 -8.50 -17.03
CA VAL A 518 27.77 -8.34 -16.45
C VAL A 518 27.93 -9.21 -15.21
N GLN A 519 29.05 -9.94 -15.13
CA GLN A 519 29.45 -10.69 -13.95
C GLN A 519 30.89 -10.36 -13.57
N LEU A 520 31.15 -10.12 -12.29
CA LEU A 520 32.47 -9.76 -11.77
C LEU A 520 32.86 -10.65 -10.59
N ALA A 521 33.99 -11.32 -10.69
CA ALA A 521 34.63 -12.01 -9.58
C ALA A 521 35.74 -11.15 -8.96
N GLY A 522 35.66 -10.92 -7.65
CA GLY A 522 36.69 -10.22 -6.88
C GLY A 522 36.25 -8.87 -6.28
N PRO A 523 37.19 -8.09 -5.71
CA PRO A 523 36.88 -6.84 -5.02
C PRO A 523 36.43 -5.74 -6.00
N LEU A 524 35.33 -5.06 -5.65
CA LEU A 524 34.73 -3.98 -6.46
C LEU A 524 35.65 -2.77 -6.64
N ASP A 525 36.54 -2.51 -5.68
CA ASP A 525 37.42 -1.33 -5.73
C ASP A 525 38.41 -1.38 -6.90
N SER A 526 38.82 -2.58 -7.32
CA SER A 526 39.68 -2.76 -8.49
C SER A 526 38.98 -2.36 -9.78
N LEU A 527 37.72 -2.76 -9.94
CA LEU A 527 36.89 -2.35 -11.08
C LEU A 527 36.61 -0.85 -11.04
N ARG A 528 36.23 -0.32 -9.87
CA ARG A 528 35.95 1.11 -9.68
C ARG A 528 37.14 1.97 -10.08
N ALA A 529 38.34 1.63 -9.63
CA ALA A 529 39.56 2.40 -9.94
C ALA A 529 39.83 2.46 -11.45
N ARG A 530 39.64 1.34 -12.17
CA ARG A 530 39.84 1.29 -13.63
C ARG A 530 38.78 2.09 -14.39
N LEU A 531 37.52 1.95 -13.98
CA LEU A 531 36.43 2.70 -14.61
C LEU A 531 36.60 4.22 -14.42
N LEU A 532 37.03 4.66 -13.24
CA LEU A 532 37.37 6.08 -13.00
C LEU A 532 38.44 6.60 -13.96
N LEU A 533 39.47 5.80 -14.29
CA LEU A 533 40.51 6.18 -15.26
C LEU A 533 39.98 6.31 -16.69
N SER A 534 38.97 5.51 -17.06
CA SER A 534 38.30 5.55 -18.36
C SER A 534 37.20 6.62 -18.50
N GLY A 535 37.08 7.52 -17.51
CA GLY A 535 36.13 8.63 -17.54
C GLY A 535 34.73 8.28 -17.02
N TRP A 536 34.57 7.18 -16.28
CA TRP A 536 33.35 6.93 -15.52
C TRP A 536 33.38 7.70 -14.21
N GLU A 537 32.21 8.07 -13.71
CA GLU A 537 32.01 8.77 -12.45
C GLU A 537 31.31 7.86 -11.43
N ASN A 538 31.65 8.00 -10.15
CA ASN A 538 30.87 7.40 -9.08
C ASN A 538 29.50 8.10 -9.02
N TYR A 539 28.44 7.32 -9.04
CA TYR A 539 27.09 7.85 -9.08
C TYR A 539 26.33 7.50 -7.81
N SER A 540 25.68 8.50 -7.20
CA SER A 540 24.77 8.28 -6.07
C SER A 540 23.33 8.32 -6.57
N THR A 541 22.50 7.39 -6.13
CA THR A 541 21.12 7.24 -6.63
C THR A 541 20.15 8.31 -6.14
N GLY A 542 20.65 9.34 -5.44
CA GLY A 542 19.89 10.50 -4.97
C GLY A 542 18.83 10.24 -3.90
N GLY A 543 18.44 8.97 -3.67
CA GLY A 543 17.40 8.59 -2.71
C GLY A 543 16.09 9.39 -2.93
N TRP A 544 15.49 9.83 -1.82
CA TRP A 544 14.28 10.67 -1.86
C TRP A 544 14.51 12.05 -2.48
N TYR A 545 15.70 12.63 -2.30
CA TYR A 545 16.03 13.92 -2.90
C TYR A 545 16.05 13.83 -4.42
N GLY A 546 16.65 12.76 -4.95
CA GLY A 546 16.67 12.49 -6.38
C GLY A 546 15.29 12.24 -6.98
N LEU A 547 14.42 11.51 -6.25
CA LEU A 547 13.03 11.36 -6.65
C LEU A 547 12.30 12.71 -6.68
N LEU A 548 12.53 13.60 -5.70
CA LEU A 548 11.91 14.93 -5.72
C LEU A 548 12.43 15.81 -6.86
N GLN A 549 13.70 15.67 -7.26
CA GLN A 549 14.26 16.37 -8.42
C GLN A 549 13.63 15.93 -9.74
N THR A 550 13.11 14.69 -9.84
CA THR A 550 12.34 14.28 -11.04
C THR A 550 11.09 15.13 -11.25
N LEU A 551 10.54 15.71 -10.19
CA LEU A 551 9.37 16.59 -10.21
C LEU A 551 9.73 18.08 -10.43
N ASP A 552 11.02 18.40 -10.53
CA ASP A 552 11.47 19.76 -10.79
C ASP A 552 11.42 20.03 -12.30
N LYS A 553 10.69 21.09 -12.66
CA LYS A 553 10.53 21.57 -14.04
C LYS A 553 11.85 22.08 -14.64
N ASN A 554 12.76 22.58 -13.80
CA ASN A 554 14.00 23.20 -14.24
C ASN A 554 15.21 22.28 -14.20
N VAL A 555 15.03 21.02 -13.78
CA VAL A 555 16.15 20.07 -13.66
C VAL A 555 16.79 19.83 -15.02
N THR A 556 18.11 19.95 -15.05
CA THR A 556 18.92 19.63 -16.22
C THR A 556 19.35 18.16 -16.20
N PRO A 557 19.72 17.57 -17.36
CA PRO A 557 20.30 16.23 -17.40
C PRO A 557 21.53 16.09 -16.50
N HIS A 558 22.22 17.20 -16.19
CA HIS A 558 23.39 17.13 -15.33
C HIS A 558 23.06 16.96 -13.84
N GLU A 559 21.91 17.48 -13.42
CA GLU A 559 21.46 17.53 -12.03
C GLU A 559 20.55 16.35 -11.66
N LEU A 560 19.94 15.69 -12.65
CA LEU A 560 18.97 14.62 -12.40
C LEU A 560 19.68 13.30 -12.05
N PRO A 561 19.53 12.76 -10.82
CA PRO A 561 20.12 11.49 -10.45
C PRO A 561 19.40 10.30 -11.10
N VAL A 562 20.17 9.32 -11.51
CA VAL A 562 19.72 7.96 -11.81
C VAL A 562 19.12 7.31 -10.57
N LEU A 563 17.82 6.99 -10.62
CA LEU A 563 17.12 6.36 -9.50
C LEU A 563 17.65 4.95 -9.18
N SER A 564 17.54 4.58 -7.90
CA SER A 564 17.96 3.28 -7.41
C SER A 564 17.13 2.14 -7.97
N ALA A 565 17.79 1.04 -8.28
CA ALA A 565 17.21 -0.20 -8.73
C ALA A 565 17.41 -1.33 -7.70
N THR A 566 16.48 -2.29 -7.65
CA THR A 566 16.63 -3.49 -6.81
C THR A 566 16.69 -4.76 -7.61
N HIS A 567 17.52 -5.69 -7.15
CA HIS A 567 17.51 -7.08 -7.59
C HIS A 567 17.26 -7.98 -6.37
N GLN A 568 16.22 -8.83 -6.45
CA GLN A 568 15.81 -9.72 -5.35
C GLN A 568 15.76 -9.01 -3.98
N GLY A 569 15.07 -7.87 -3.91
CA GLY A 569 14.89 -7.12 -2.67
C GLY A 569 16.16 -6.47 -2.10
N ARG A 570 17.27 -6.45 -2.84
CA ARG A 570 18.53 -5.79 -2.47
C ARG A 570 18.81 -4.59 -3.37
N GLY A 571 19.36 -3.53 -2.76
CA GLY A 571 19.86 -2.36 -3.48
C GLY A 571 21.17 -2.65 -4.20
N GLU A 572 21.56 -1.74 -5.09
CA GLU A 572 22.82 -1.78 -5.82
C GLU A 572 24.01 -1.52 -4.89
N VAL A 573 25.10 -2.23 -5.12
CA VAL A 573 26.34 -2.07 -4.34
C VAL A 573 27.32 -1.13 -5.04
N LEU A 574 27.33 -1.14 -6.37
CA LEU A 574 28.10 -0.21 -7.19
C LEU A 574 27.23 0.34 -8.32
N VAL A 575 27.18 1.66 -8.44
CA VAL A 575 26.60 2.37 -9.58
C VAL A 575 27.64 3.35 -10.10
N MET A 576 28.02 3.18 -11.37
CA MET A 576 28.91 4.09 -12.08
C MET A 576 28.21 4.58 -13.33
N ALA A 577 28.45 5.83 -13.69
CA ALA A 577 27.88 6.40 -14.90
C ALA A 577 28.96 7.10 -15.73
N ARG A 578 28.83 7.03 -17.06
CA ARG A 578 29.62 7.78 -18.02
C ARG A 578 28.68 8.63 -18.85
N ARG A 579 28.91 9.94 -18.87
CA ARG A 579 28.07 10.89 -19.57
C ARG A 579 28.53 11.06 -21.00
N ASP A 580 27.58 11.18 -21.92
CA ASP A 580 27.82 11.57 -23.31
C ASP A 580 27.17 12.93 -23.57
N ASP A 581 27.98 13.99 -23.43
CA ASP A 581 27.53 15.40 -23.46
C ASP A 581 26.89 15.79 -24.81
N ALA A 582 27.16 15.03 -25.88
CA ALA A 582 26.65 15.34 -27.22
C ALA A 582 25.16 14.97 -27.42
N ALA A 583 24.61 14.04 -26.62
CA ALA A 583 23.29 13.44 -26.88
C ALA A 583 22.29 13.52 -25.70
N GLY A 584 22.68 14.06 -24.55
CA GLY A 584 21.84 14.01 -23.34
C GLY A 584 21.59 12.58 -22.85
N ARG A 585 22.57 11.70 -23.10
CA ARG A 585 22.53 10.28 -22.75
C ARG A 585 23.61 9.94 -21.74
N ILE A 586 23.32 8.95 -20.93
CA ILE A 586 24.28 8.44 -19.92
C ILE A 586 24.34 6.93 -20.01
N ARG A 587 25.55 6.38 -19.92
CA ARG A 587 25.76 4.94 -19.76
C ARG A 587 25.90 4.65 -18.28
N VAL A 588 25.16 3.67 -17.77
CA VAL A 588 25.15 3.33 -16.35
C VAL A 588 25.45 1.86 -16.18
N LEU A 589 26.45 1.56 -15.35
CA LEU A 589 26.79 0.23 -14.88
C LEU A 589 26.24 0.07 -13.47
N ARG A 590 25.44 -0.98 -13.24
CA ARG A 590 24.86 -1.33 -11.94
C ARG A 590 25.29 -2.73 -11.56
N LEU A 591 25.80 -2.91 -10.34
CA LEU A 591 26.19 -4.21 -9.79
C LEU A 591 25.44 -4.51 -8.48
N TRP A 592 25.03 -5.77 -8.33
CA TRP A 592 24.39 -6.35 -7.16
C TRP A 592 25.19 -7.54 -6.63
N ALA A 593 25.07 -7.81 -5.34
CA ALA A 593 25.69 -8.97 -4.69
C ALA A 593 24.99 -10.28 -5.12
N SER A 594 25.76 -11.25 -5.64
CA SER A 594 25.27 -12.59 -5.95
C SER A 594 25.39 -13.51 -4.74
N PRO A 595 24.41 -14.39 -4.45
CA PRO A 595 24.54 -15.36 -3.36
C PRO A 595 25.74 -16.29 -3.51
N VAL A 596 26.31 -16.47 -4.70
CA VAL A 596 27.43 -17.39 -4.94
C VAL A 596 28.74 -16.85 -4.38
N LEU A 597 29.47 -17.72 -3.66
CA LEU A 597 30.85 -17.46 -3.23
C LEU A 597 31.80 -18.36 -4.03
N LEU A 598 32.85 -17.77 -4.58
CA LEU A 598 33.80 -18.45 -5.45
C LEU A 598 34.98 -18.99 -4.67
N GLN A 599 35.31 -20.26 -4.90
CA GLN A 599 36.45 -20.94 -4.29
C GLN A 599 37.62 -21.09 -5.28
N PRO A 600 38.89 -21.02 -4.83
CA PRO A 600 39.33 -20.86 -3.43
C PRO A 600 39.26 -19.42 -2.90
N GLY A 601 39.04 -19.26 -1.59
CA GLY A 601 39.12 -17.97 -0.89
C GLY A 601 37.81 -17.20 -0.71
N ASP A 602 36.66 -17.86 -0.87
CA ASP A 602 35.31 -17.30 -0.70
C ASP A 602 35.16 -15.90 -1.32
N GLN A 603 35.65 -15.73 -2.55
CA GLN A 603 35.59 -14.45 -3.24
C GLN A 603 34.14 -14.10 -3.61
N PRO A 604 33.70 -12.86 -3.40
CA PRO A 604 32.35 -12.44 -3.74
C PRO A 604 32.19 -12.36 -5.26
N LEU A 605 31.05 -12.87 -5.74
CA LEU A 605 30.60 -12.72 -7.11
C LEU A 605 29.55 -11.59 -7.18
N TRP A 606 29.69 -10.72 -8.17
CA TRP A 606 28.77 -9.63 -8.44
C TRP A 606 28.09 -9.86 -9.78
N ILE A 607 26.80 -9.56 -9.85
CA ILE A 607 26.00 -9.63 -11.07
C ILE A 607 25.45 -8.25 -11.38
N GLY A 608 25.32 -7.90 -12.65
CA GLY A 608 25.03 -6.53 -13.03
C GLY A 608 24.53 -6.36 -14.44
N THR A 609 24.25 -5.10 -14.76
CA THR A 609 23.78 -4.67 -16.08
C THR A 609 24.45 -3.38 -16.51
N VAL A 610 24.64 -3.22 -17.81
CA VAL A 610 25.05 -1.96 -18.44
C VAL A 610 23.93 -1.47 -19.32
N GLN A 611 23.54 -0.22 -19.13
CA GLN A 611 22.42 0.38 -19.85
C GLN A 611 22.76 1.78 -20.35
N GLU A 612 22.16 2.15 -21.47
CA GLU A 612 22.14 3.53 -21.94
C GLU A 612 20.79 4.14 -21.55
N LEU A 613 20.84 5.28 -20.86
CA LEU A 613 19.66 6.01 -20.42
C LEU A 613 19.58 7.34 -21.17
N GLU A 614 18.39 7.69 -21.62
CA GLU A 614 18.07 8.95 -22.29
C GLU A 614 17.24 9.84 -21.36
N PHE A 615 17.62 11.11 -21.29
CA PHE A 615 16.84 12.10 -20.54
C PHE A 615 15.51 12.37 -21.23
N THR A 616 14.41 12.00 -20.59
CA THR A 616 13.06 12.18 -21.12
C THR A 616 12.24 13.08 -20.19
N ARG A 617 11.53 14.05 -20.77
CA ARG A 617 10.57 14.90 -20.05
C ARG A 617 9.14 14.56 -20.47
N ARG A 618 8.25 14.39 -19.50
CA ARG A 618 6.80 14.16 -19.68
C ARG A 618 6.04 15.20 -18.85
N LEU A 619 4.91 15.69 -19.39
CA LEU A 619 3.98 16.61 -18.72
C LEU A 619 4.61 17.95 -18.23
N ASP A 620 5.74 18.39 -18.79
CA ASP A 620 6.49 19.63 -18.46
C ASP A 620 7.02 19.76 -17.01
N PHE A 621 6.62 18.92 -16.07
CA PHE A 621 7.08 18.94 -14.69
C PHE A 621 7.73 17.62 -14.24
N PHE A 622 7.82 16.62 -15.12
CA PHE A 622 8.41 15.34 -14.77
C PHE A 622 9.55 14.94 -15.71
N SER A 623 10.76 14.85 -15.18
CA SER A 623 11.97 14.47 -15.91
C SER A 623 12.53 13.17 -15.35
N TYR A 624 12.83 12.19 -16.21
CA TYR A 624 13.34 10.89 -15.80
C TYR A 624 14.31 10.30 -16.82
N TRP A 625 15.09 9.32 -16.38
CA TRP A 625 15.98 8.54 -17.21
C TRP A 625 15.23 7.34 -17.78
N ARG A 626 15.07 7.28 -19.11
CA ARG A 626 14.45 6.16 -19.82
C ARG A 626 15.54 5.22 -20.34
N ALA A 627 15.45 3.93 -20.05
CA ALA A 627 16.37 2.93 -20.60
C ALA A 627 16.11 2.70 -22.10
N LEU A 628 17.18 2.69 -22.88
CA LEU A 628 17.17 2.38 -24.31
C LEU A 628 17.53 0.91 -24.55
N PRO A 629 16.89 0.24 -25.53
CA PRO A 629 17.29 -1.09 -25.96
C PRO A 629 18.61 -1.04 -26.77
N GLY A 630 19.44 -2.08 -26.66
CA GLY A 630 20.71 -2.17 -27.41
C GLY A 630 21.94 -2.45 -26.54
N GLU A 631 21.79 -3.29 -25.51
CA GLU A 631 22.81 -3.46 -24.46
C GLU A 631 24.07 -4.20 -24.95
N ASP A 632 23.98 -4.98 -26.04
CA ASP A 632 25.10 -5.75 -26.56
C ASP A 632 26.27 -4.89 -27.05
N ALA A 633 25.99 -3.73 -27.66
CA ALA A 633 27.03 -2.80 -28.11
C ALA A 633 27.74 -2.11 -26.93
N LEU A 634 27.05 -1.99 -25.78
CA LEU A 634 27.61 -1.39 -24.56
C LEU A 634 28.61 -2.33 -23.88
N LEU A 635 28.45 -3.65 -24.02
CA LEU A 635 29.36 -4.63 -23.43
C LEU A 635 30.75 -4.59 -24.06
N ASP A 636 30.83 -4.42 -25.38
CA ASP A 636 32.11 -4.30 -26.09
C ASP A 636 32.85 -3.02 -25.66
N GLY A 637 32.12 -1.91 -25.47
CA GLY A 637 32.67 -0.67 -24.93
C GLY A 637 33.14 -0.81 -23.47
N LEU A 638 32.33 -1.45 -22.61
CA LEU A 638 32.72 -1.69 -21.22
C LEU A 638 33.98 -2.56 -21.15
N ARG A 639 34.09 -3.60 -21.97
CA ARG A 639 35.29 -4.46 -22.04
C ARG A 639 36.55 -3.64 -22.35
N HIS A 640 36.46 -2.73 -23.30
CA HIS A 640 37.56 -1.82 -23.63
C HIS A 640 37.93 -0.91 -22.45
N ASP A 641 36.93 -0.31 -21.79
CA ASP A 641 37.11 0.57 -20.63
C ASP A 641 37.73 -0.17 -19.41
N THR A 642 37.49 -1.47 -19.27
CA THR A 642 38.08 -2.29 -18.19
C THR A 642 39.55 -2.69 -18.41
N GLY A 643 40.07 -2.48 -19.62
CA GLY A 643 41.49 -2.67 -19.97
C GLY A 643 42.00 -4.09 -19.74
N GLU A 644 43.14 -4.23 -19.04
CA GLU A 644 43.84 -5.50 -18.79
C GLU A 644 43.14 -6.45 -17.80
N MET A 645 41.84 -6.28 -17.51
CA MET A 645 41.12 -7.25 -16.70
C MET A 645 40.89 -8.48 -17.56
N GLU A 646 41.06 -9.66 -16.96
CA GLU A 646 40.76 -10.87 -17.69
C GLU A 646 39.25 -10.91 -17.93
N SER A 647 38.89 -10.93 -19.21
CA SER A 647 37.53 -10.74 -19.69
C SER A 647 37.15 -11.81 -20.69
N ALA A 648 35.98 -12.41 -20.50
CA ALA A 648 35.35 -13.33 -21.44
C ALA A 648 33.95 -12.81 -21.80
N LEU A 649 33.56 -12.94 -23.06
CA LEU A 649 32.28 -12.45 -23.57
C LEU A 649 31.64 -13.55 -24.39
N ASP A 650 30.63 -14.18 -23.81
CA ASP A 650 29.99 -15.37 -24.36
C ASP A 650 28.47 -15.21 -24.37
N ALA A 651 27.80 -15.88 -25.31
CA ALA A 651 26.34 -15.91 -25.38
C ALA A 651 25.80 -17.04 -24.50
N ARG A 652 24.77 -16.72 -23.71
CA ARG A 652 24.09 -17.68 -22.85
C ARG A 652 23.23 -18.64 -23.69
N ALA A 653 23.24 -19.93 -23.35
CA ALA A 653 22.60 -20.96 -24.18
C ALA A 653 21.06 -20.95 -24.14
N ASP A 654 20.45 -20.39 -23.10
CA ASP A 654 19.00 -20.38 -22.86
C ASP A 654 18.27 -19.24 -23.58
N ASP A 655 18.81 -18.02 -23.55
CA ASP A 655 18.17 -16.82 -24.10
C ASP A 655 18.99 -16.06 -25.15
N GLY A 656 20.21 -16.54 -25.44
CA GLY A 656 21.12 -15.94 -26.43
C GLY A 656 21.74 -14.61 -26.00
N GLN A 657 21.52 -14.15 -24.77
CA GLN A 657 22.08 -12.88 -24.29
C GLN A 657 23.59 -12.97 -24.11
N ARG A 658 24.32 -11.93 -24.56
CA ARG A 658 25.77 -11.83 -24.35
C ARG A 658 26.03 -11.44 -22.89
N VAL A 659 26.96 -12.11 -22.24
CA VAL A 659 27.36 -11.83 -20.86
C VAL A 659 28.86 -11.57 -20.79
N LEU A 660 29.24 -10.39 -20.29
CA LEU A 660 30.62 -10.03 -20.01
C LEU A 660 31.01 -10.53 -18.62
N ARG A 661 32.00 -11.40 -18.57
CA ARG A 661 32.58 -11.96 -17.35
C ARG A 661 33.94 -11.34 -17.11
N LEU A 662 34.14 -10.78 -15.93
CA LEU A 662 35.37 -10.12 -15.51
C LEU A 662 35.91 -10.81 -14.26
N ARG A 663 37.23 -11.04 -14.21
CA ARG A 663 37.89 -11.44 -12.97
C ARG A 663 39.09 -10.55 -12.66
N THR A 664 39.24 -10.21 -11.38
CA THR A 664 40.43 -9.49 -10.91
C THR A 664 41.63 -10.44 -10.95
N PRO A 665 42.82 -10.00 -11.42
CA PRO A 665 44.02 -10.85 -11.38
C PRO A 665 44.26 -11.34 -9.95
N GLN A 666 44.38 -12.65 -9.76
CA GLN A 666 44.81 -13.19 -8.47
C GLN A 666 46.23 -12.67 -8.20
N ALA A 667 46.44 -12.02 -7.05
CA ALA A 667 47.79 -11.83 -6.56
C ALA A 667 48.41 -13.25 -6.44
N PRO A 668 49.61 -13.50 -6.99
CA PRO A 668 50.23 -14.81 -6.87
C PRO A 668 50.35 -15.14 -5.39
N ALA A 669 49.88 -16.34 -5.02
CA ALA A 669 50.03 -16.88 -3.68
C ALA A 669 51.53 -16.90 -3.34
N GLY A 670 51.95 -15.98 -2.47
CA GLY A 670 53.31 -15.90 -1.93
C GLY A 670 53.50 -16.87 -0.79
#